data_AF-A0A7J4B486-F1
#
_entry.id   AF-A0A7J4B486-F1
#
_cell.length_a   1.000
_cell.length_b   1.000
_cell.length_c   1.000
_cell.angle_alpha   90.00
_cell.angle_beta   90.00
_cell.angle_gamma   90.00
#
_symmetry.space_group_name_H-M   'P 1'
#
loop_
_entity.id
_entity.type
_entity.pdbx_description
1 polymer ?
#
loop_
_entity_poly.entity_id
_entity_poly.type
_entity_poly.pdbx_seq_one_letter_code
_entity_poly.pdbx_strand_id
1 'polypeptide(L)'
;MVMNYRIAFLSFFLLLFIFSMGCLETSTPLAQKKAILQKQVSSDTDGDGLPDVWKYTFSQQSEGNLYISKEIVVKGMEKDPAFVLQSKYKRDESYASTYYDLLTNLATITLNCNYALGDVIPVCSNEEECLALCTANVRCNNGLNKYPQLNGTLYPTAVEFNLVKKKAADLRTTIASTSKPTQAELDAILLQRDDLNNAISKLMSSKAFDLGICSQNEFMVAAGQLKHLSEIYLMDDEATTESYFEAYKTYEITSKTSYTYDENAIVTVDEIIPESFATRKSSLSFLTVSPIYVSDSTPLTVRYKLNFKKLSDTKADFGYKVTAPAANWNTEMQKVTYPAGTISILSLENISAYVQLRDTFTLIFALFHAYMGFGFAFALTLFLFLILIYLIYTLVRLIHSVIVSARRHEPLTEAVYRIAGYGGRGKMEYIAAAIITLALGSYLIITAGEPVSADLIQALSANTTLLIGSLIFLLGLILLSFIVEDEIKSRVLGERYLRAPVEQGIRKVLVEKEMRAEIQKMRTDIMSLKESASVAGIIFDSARLDRFFADLSAAETKISRGELEDAELMLEKTLRKEYAALHELLAVGMDQEKILEKMRDEVSDEIDQLESLYRKLANYGVKFEKKDWRVEANRYSIIYSGQGFAAAKKYLDSIMESIRSERSSIQNKMADMEHLMLTKFPCPVCGRMTSLASDRCESCGVSLEEGFTNKRNELKQELDSLGVELKAKKITRGDRLVASVDTLLAHMAENISAKQYDKASELVKTIDEKLKYIQEILGRTISQESELKAHLAEIDKHLEAIPALIAQAHENSIDISSIEKRFAAFGGKEALAEVSALPLEEAVTRSKELAESYAQIESDIKNTIAKFMVSVSAFERVNELFTEVSTLITRAKGYGMATEEYSKRLGGLNVNSLIEDIEKNEVDEKELANTVNILSDLAAELKRKVSFAQQFTEQLNIIEGKLKEAGTLVEVCKKNNLVPFEEMERLYNISTIPLRDRIESFGLDEVDSIRNDIVALETKVDSILLTLHRKSEVLSAWLGWKSFIEGLLRRQDRVDPSMLSNIPPEWRPWVVERFVSETDLPVALEGNTIVMLKSIKEVSKADLEHILDEMISTQRIIGGIILRKDGLVISSKLPMGGDAESVAAAAAMAMQKAEGASTALNKGDVNYVVFNAQQGRQVLTRAGEQSLILAIIKPDEDLGFVLLTMKKAADKVRDTIDKL
;
A
#
# COMPACT_ATOMS: atom_id res chain seq x y z
N MET A 1 -35.87 -4.29 34.83
CA MET A 1 -34.85 -3.86 33.84
C MET A 1 -34.73 -4.81 32.65
N VAL A 2 -34.60 -6.14 32.85
CA VAL A 2 -34.51 -7.15 31.74
C VAL A 2 -35.76 -7.20 30.84
N MET A 3 -36.94 -6.88 31.39
CA MET A 3 -38.24 -6.87 30.72
C MET A 3 -38.35 -5.83 29.59
N ASN A 4 -37.76 -4.63 29.77
CA ASN A 4 -37.79 -3.58 28.74
C ASN A 4 -36.90 -3.93 27.55
N TYR A 5 -35.83 -4.70 27.77
CA TYR A 5 -34.88 -5.06 26.71
C TYR A 5 -35.45 -6.09 25.72
N ARG A 6 -36.22 -7.08 26.19
CA ARG A 6 -36.77 -8.13 25.30
C ARG A 6 -37.86 -7.58 24.36
N ILE A 7 -38.77 -6.79 24.91
CA ILE A 7 -39.84 -6.15 24.13
C ILE A 7 -39.24 -5.05 23.23
N ALA A 8 -38.33 -4.21 23.74
CA ALA A 8 -37.66 -3.22 22.91
C ALA A 8 -36.84 -3.86 21.77
N PHE A 9 -36.22 -5.02 21.98
CA PHE A 9 -35.46 -5.71 20.93
C PHE A 9 -36.36 -6.26 19.82
N LEU A 10 -37.45 -6.95 20.16
CA LEU A 10 -38.40 -7.46 19.16
C LEU A 10 -39.16 -6.31 18.48
N SER A 11 -39.50 -5.24 19.18
CA SER A 11 -40.07 -4.03 18.59
C SER A 11 -39.05 -3.29 17.70
N PHE A 12 -37.78 -3.26 18.09
CA PHE A 12 -36.69 -2.68 17.28
C PHE A 12 -36.44 -3.49 16.02
N PHE A 13 -36.47 -4.84 16.09
CA PHE A 13 -36.34 -5.71 14.91
C PHE A 13 -37.59 -5.74 14.03
N LEU A 14 -38.79 -5.59 14.60
CA LEU A 14 -40.01 -5.35 13.84
C LEU A 14 -39.91 -4.01 13.09
N LEU A 15 -39.42 -2.95 13.76
CA LEU A 15 -39.11 -1.67 13.15
C LEU A 15 -38.01 -1.80 12.08
N LEU A 16 -36.93 -2.54 12.36
CA LEU A 16 -35.83 -2.79 11.42
C LEU A 16 -36.26 -3.63 10.24
N PHE A 17 -37.20 -4.56 10.40
CA PHE A 17 -37.77 -5.34 9.29
C PHE A 17 -38.64 -4.44 8.42
N ILE A 18 -39.47 -3.59 9.04
CA ILE A 18 -40.25 -2.54 8.37
C ILE A 18 -39.31 -1.52 7.68
N PHE A 19 -38.18 -1.17 8.30
CA PHE A 19 -37.16 -0.26 7.77
C PHE A 19 -36.19 -0.94 6.79
N SER A 20 -36.04 -2.26 6.80
CA SER A 20 -35.23 -3.03 5.84
C SER A 20 -35.93 -3.21 4.50
N MET A 21 -37.21 -2.82 4.43
CA MET A 21 -37.85 -2.46 3.17
C MET A 21 -37.42 -1.07 2.65
N GLY A 22 -36.52 -0.40 3.38
CA GLY A 22 -35.90 0.87 3.04
C GLY A 22 -34.45 0.70 2.59
N CYS A 23 -34.24 1.02 1.31
CA CYS A 23 -33.06 1.65 0.70
C CYS A 23 -31.67 1.27 1.21
N LEU A 24 -31.02 0.34 0.50
CA LEU A 24 -29.57 0.32 0.37
C LEU A 24 -29.21 1.00 -0.96
N GLU A 25 -28.37 2.04 -0.89
CA GLU A 25 -27.86 2.75 -2.07
C GLU A 25 -26.75 1.91 -2.71
N THR A 26 -26.96 1.47 -3.97
CA THR A 26 -25.87 0.93 -4.78
C THR A 26 -25.37 2.02 -5.72
N SER A 27 -24.10 2.39 -5.60
CA SER A 27 -23.46 3.36 -6.47
C SER A 27 -22.75 2.66 -7.64
N THR A 28 -23.14 2.97 -8.88
CA THR A 28 -22.40 2.60 -10.09
C THR A 28 -21.64 3.81 -10.64
N PRO A 29 -20.36 3.67 -11.01
CA PRO A 29 -19.60 4.77 -11.60
C PRO A 29 -20.05 5.01 -13.05
N LEU A 30 -20.15 6.28 -13.44
CA LEU A 30 -20.39 6.76 -14.81
C LEU A 30 -19.07 7.34 -15.34
N ALA A 31 -18.45 6.63 -16.29
CA ALA A 31 -17.16 7.04 -16.85
C ALA A 31 -17.28 8.27 -17.76
N GLN A 32 -16.24 9.12 -17.77
CA GLN A 32 -16.15 10.24 -18.69
C GLN A 32 -15.94 9.73 -20.12
N LYS A 33 -16.82 10.13 -21.06
CA LYS A 33 -16.73 9.76 -22.48
C LYS A 33 -16.65 11.01 -23.35
N LYS A 34 -15.85 10.97 -24.41
CA LYS A 34 -15.77 12.03 -25.42
C LYS A 34 -17.11 12.15 -26.16
N ALA A 35 -17.61 13.36 -26.37
CA ALA A 35 -18.85 13.57 -27.11
C ALA A 35 -18.55 13.57 -28.62
N ILE A 36 -19.30 12.76 -29.37
CA ILE A 36 -19.16 12.67 -30.84
C ILE A 36 -20.19 13.60 -31.47
N LEU A 37 -19.73 14.55 -32.27
CA LEU A 37 -20.60 15.49 -32.99
C LEU A 37 -21.43 14.73 -34.03
N GLN A 38 -22.76 14.78 -33.93
CA GLN A 38 -23.68 14.10 -34.85
C GLN A 38 -24.20 15.04 -35.93
N LYS A 39 -24.54 16.27 -35.55
CA LYS A 39 -25.13 17.26 -36.46
C LYS A 39 -24.72 18.67 -36.07
N GLN A 40 -24.38 19.47 -37.07
CA GLN A 40 -24.18 20.92 -36.95
C GLN A 40 -25.18 21.63 -37.85
N VAL A 41 -25.83 22.66 -37.32
CA VAL A 41 -26.73 23.54 -38.08
C VAL A 41 -26.36 24.97 -37.76
N SER A 42 -26.01 25.74 -38.79
CA SER A 42 -25.84 27.19 -38.70
C SER A 42 -27.12 27.90 -39.17
N SER A 43 -27.47 29.00 -38.53
CA SER A 43 -28.59 29.86 -38.89
C SER A 43 -28.12 31.31 -38.81
N ASP A 44 -28.57 32.11 -39.77
CA ASP A 44 -28.52 33.56 -39.73
C ASP A 44 -29.88 34.05 -39.20
N THR A 45 -29.89 34.66 -38.02
CA THR A 45 -31.11 35.12 -37.35
C THR A 45 -31.39 36.61 -37.52
N ASP A 46 -30.42 37.40 -37.97
CA ASP A 46 -30.58 38.84 -38.21
C ASP A 46 -30.66 39.21 -39.70
N GLY A 47 -30.42 38.25 -40.60
CA GLY A 47 -30.59 38.35 -42.04
C GLY A 47 -29.47 39.13 -42.73
N ASP A 48 -28.32 39.29 -42.07
CA ASP A 48 -27.17 40.04 -42.60
C ASP A 48 -26.29 39.23 -43.57
N GLY A 49 -26.65 37.96 -43.79
CA GLY A 49 -25.96 37.02 -44.68
C GLY A 49 -24.80 36.29 -44.00
N LEU A 50 -24.52 36.54 -42.72
CA LEU A 50 -23.57 35.81 -41.90
C LEU A 50 -24.32 34.96 -40.88
N PRO A 51 -23.99 33.67 -40.73
CA PRO A 51 -24.57 32.88 -39.65
C PRO A 51 -24.17 33.46 -38.29
N ASP A 52 -25.13 33.68 -37.41
CA ASP A 52 -24.93 34.22 -36.06
C ASP A 52 -25.26 33.19 -34.97
N VAL A 53 -25.86 32.06 -35.33
CA VAL A 53 -26.18 30.95 -34.41
C VAL A 53 -25.71 29.62 -34.99
N TRP A 54 -24.93 28.87 -34.20
CA TRP A 54 -24.51 27.50 -34.50
C TRP A 54 -25.02 26.54 -33.44
N LYS A 55 -25.74 25.53 -33.88
CA LYS A 55 -26.30 24.48 -33.04
C LYS A 55 -25.56 23.16 -33.29
N TYR A 56 -24.92 22.65 -32.25
CA TYR A 56 -24.18 21.40 -32.23
C TYR A 56 -24.98 20.35 -31.45
N THR A 57 -25.32 19.24 -32.10
CA THR A 57 -26.00 18.09 -31.50
C THR A 57 -25.05 16.91 -31.46
N PHE A 58 -24.86 16.32 -30.29
CA PHE A 58 -23.96 15.20 -30.05
C PHE A 58 -24.71 13.87 -30.01
N SER A 59 -24.05 12.79 -30.41
CA SER A 59 -24.63 11.44 -30.44
C SER A 59 -25.08 10.99 -29.06
N GLN A 60 -26.33 10.59 -28.90
CA GLN A 60 -26.86 10.07 -27.63
C GLN A 60 -26.01 8.90 -27.10
N GLN A 61 -25.75 8.90 -25.80
CA GLN A 61 -25.03 7.83 -25.10
C GLN A 61 -25.99 7.09 -24.16
N SER A 62 -25.75 5.80 -23.93
CA SER A 62 -26.50 5.01 -22.96
C SER A 62 -25.57 4.21 -22.05
N GLU A 63 -25.81 4.24 -20.75
CA GLU A 63 -25.12 3.45 -19.73
C GLU A 63 -26.18 2.80 -18.82
N GLY A 64 -26.43 1.49 -19.00
CA GLY A 64 -27.59 0.84 -18.38
C GLY A 64 -28.91 1.45 -18.84
N ASN A 65 -29.78 1.81 -17.89
CA ASN A 65 -31.08 2.46 -18.14
C ASN A 65 -30.97 4.00 -18.24
N LEU A 66 -29.75 4.56 -18.28
CA LEU A 66 -29.51 5.99 -18.40
C LEU A 66 -29.19 6.39 -19.82
N TYR A 67 -29.96 7.34 -20.34
CA TYR A 67 -29.75 7.95 -21.64
C TYR A 67 -29.32 9.41 -21.49
N ILE A 68 -28.25 9.78 -22.19
CA ILE A 68 -27.66 11.12 -22.11
C ILE A 68 -27.64 11.73 -23.50
N SER A 69 -28.23 12.91 -23.66
CA SER A 69 -28.09 13.74 -24.86
C SER A 69 -27.54 15.11 -24.51
N LYS A 70 -26.73 15.68 -25.42
CA LYS A 70 -26.07 16.97 -25.22
C LYS A 70 -26.25 17.83 -26.46
N GLU A 71 -26.56 19.09 -26.23
CA GLU A 71 -26.75 20.11 -27.24
C GLU A 71 -26.00 21.37 -26.81
N ILE A 72 -25.20 21.93 -27.71
CA ILE A 72 -24.52 23.20 -27.47
C ILE A 72 -24.93 24.19 -28.55
N VAL A 73 -25.35 25.38 -28.14
CA VAL A 73 -25.67 26.48 -29.04
C VAL A 73 -24.65 27.59 -28.82
N VAL A 74 -24.00 28.02 -29.89
CA VAL A 74 -23.06 29.14 -29.89
C VAL A 74 -23.72 30.28 -30.65
N LYS A 75 -23.81 31.46 -30.05
CA LYS A 75 -24.42 32.65 -30.66
C LYS A 75 -23.43 33.82 -30.70
N GLY A 76 -23.23 34.43 -31.86
CA GLY A 76 -22.45 35.66 -32.01
C GLY A 76 -23.13 36.83 -31.31
N MET A 77 -22.38 37.61 -30.53
CA MET A 77 -22.92 38.72 -29.72
C MET A 77 -22.44 40.09 -30.21
N GLU A 78 -21.14 40.27 -30.36
CA GLU A 78 -20.55 41.55 -30.80
C GLU A 78 -19.87 41.37 -32.17
N LYS A 79 -20.49 41.89 -33.23
CA LYS A 79 -19.94 41.83 -34.60
C LYS A 79 -18.66 42.66 -34.71
N ASP A 80 -17.64 42.12 -35.38
CA ASP A 80 -16.42 42.86 -35.67
C ASP A 80 -16.64 43.77 -36.91
N PRO A 81 -16.59 45.11 -36.77
CA PRO A 81 -16.79 46.02 -37.89
C PRO A 81 -15.69 45.95 -38.96
N ALA A 82 -14.52 45.36 -38.65
CA ALA A 82 -13.43 45.18 -39.60
C ALA A 82 -13.53 43.88 -40.41
N PHE A 83 -14.49 43.00 -40.06
CA PHE A 83 -14.61 41.70 -40.71
C PHE A 83 -15.12 41.83 -42.14
N VAL A 84 -14.35 41.28 -43.08
CA VAL A 84 -14.73 41.12 -44.49
C VAL A 84 -14.66 39.64 -44.81
N LEU A 85 -15.78 39.07 -45.25
CA LEU A 85 -15.82 37.67 -45.65
C LEU A 85 -14.91 37.46 -46.87
N GLN A 86 -13.77 36.80 -46.66
CA GLN A 86 -12.89 36.38 -47.74
C GLN A 86 -13.26 34.95 -48.14
N SER A 87 -13.88 34.79 -49.30
CA SER A 87 -14.05 33.46 -49.89
C SER A 87 -12.68 32.83 -50.12
N LYS A 88 -12.46 31.66 -49.53
CA LYS A 88 -11.22 30.89 -49.69
C LYS A 88 -11.47 29.81 -50.72
N TYR A 89 -10.57 29.69 -51.70
CA TYR A 89 -10.65 28.67 -52.72
C TYR A 89 -9.65 27.55 -52.42
N LYS A 90 -9.97 26.33 -52.86
CA LYS A 90 -9.08 25.18 -52.78
C LYS A 90 -8.88 24.61 -54.17
N ARG A 91 -7.61 24.39 -54.54
CA ARG A 91 -7.22 23.74 -55.78
C ARG A 91 -7.62 22.26 -55.75
N ASP A 92 -8.36 21.81 -56.75
CA ASP A 92 -8.61 20.38 -56.98
C ASP A 92 -7.38 19.75 -57.66
N GLU A 93 -6.66 18.92 -56.91
CA GLU A 93 -5.43 18.27 -57.40
C GLU A 93 -5.69 17.29 -58.56
N SER A 94 -6.90 16.72 -58.65
CA SER A 94 -7.27 15.82 -59.75
C SER A 94 -7.26 16.58 -61.08
N TYR A 95 -7.83 17.79 -61.12
CA TYR A 95 -7.86 18.62 -62.32
C TYR A 95 -6.56 19.41 -62.55
N ALA A 96 -5.87 19.83 -61.48
CA ALA A 96 -4.62 20.58 -61.58
C ALA A 96 -3.52 19.83 -62.35
N SER A 97 -3.46 18.50 -62.21
CA SER A 97 -2.52 17.64 -62.94
C SER A 97 -2.57 17.84 -64.46
N THR A 98 -3.77 17.94 -65.03
CA THR A 98 -3.99 18.11 -66.47
C THR A 98 -3.47 19.46 -66.96
N TYR A 99 -3.59 20.51 -66.13
CA TYR A 99 -3.08 21.83 -66.44
C TYR A 99 -1.56 21.95 -66.26
N TYR A 100 -0.97 21.23 -65.31
CA TYR A 100 0.49 21.15 -65.22
C TYR A 100 1.09 20.51 -66.46
N ASP A 101 0.50 19.44 -66.97
CA ASP A 101 0.96 18.79 -68.19
C ASP A 101 0.79 19.71 -69.39
N LEU A 102 -0.37 20.37 -69.53
CA LEU A 102 -0.61 21.35 -70.58
C LEU A 102 0.42 22.50 -70.57
N LEU A 103 0.64 23.12 -69.42
CA LEU A 103 1.57 24.25 -69.28
C LEU A 103 3.02 23.82 -69.44
N THR A 104 3.38 22.60 -69.00
CA THR A 104 4.71 22.02 -69.23
C THR A 104 4.95 21.75 -70.70
N ASN A 105 3.95 21.19 -71.39
CA ASN A 105 3.99 20.98 -72.82
C ASN A 105 4.16 22.32 -73.54
N LEU A 106 3.39 23.36 -73.22
CA LEU A 106 3.55 24.70 -73.81
C LEU A 106 4.91 25.35 -73.48
N ALA A 107 5.44 25.18 -72.28
CA ALA A 107 6.74 25.72 -71.90
C ALA A 107 7.91 25.03 -72.61
N THR A 108 7.72 23.80 -73.08
CA THR A 108 8.76 22.98 -73.74
C THR A 108 8.49 22.73 -75.22
N ILE A 109 7.33 23.17 -75.73
CA ILE A 109 6.87 22.95 -77.11
C ILE A 109 7.91 23.45 -78.13
N THR A 110 7.94 22.76 -79.26
CA THR A 110 8.70 23.13 -80.46
C THR A 110 7.71 23.39 -81.59
N LEU A 111 7.96 24.41 -82.41
CA LEU A 111 7.07 24.75 -83.52
C LEU A 111 7.08 23.63 -84.58
N ASN A 112 5.92 23.03 -84.85
CA ASN A 112 5.76 22.04 -85.91
C ASN A 112 5.35 22.74 -87.21
N CYS A 113 6.30 22.92 -88.13
CA CYS A 113 6.07 23.61 -89.40
C CYS A 113 6.46 22.75 -90.62
N ASN A 114 5.67 22.85 -91.69
CA ASN A 114 5.88 22.16 -92.97
C ASN A 114 7.23 22.56 -93.61
N TYR A 115 7.93 21.58 -94.18
CA TYR A 115 9.31 21.70 -94.71
C TYR A 115 10.37 22.00 -93.66
N ALA A 116 10.47 21.14 -92.64
CA ALA A 116 11.59 21.07 -91.71
C ALA A 116 12.23 22.44 -91.41
N LEU A 117 11.38 23.42 -91.07
CA LEU A 117 11.74 24.46 -90.12
C LEU A 117 11.89 23.78 -88.73
N GLY A 118 12.50 22.60 -88.67
CA GLY A 118 12.40 21.66 -87.55
C GLY A 118 13.36 21.96 -86.41
N ASP A 119 14.33 22.85 -86.67
CA ASP A 119 15.28 23.39 -85.70
C ASP A 119 15.15 24.93 -85.62
N VAL A 120 13.94 25.46 -85.90
CA VAL A 120 13.74 26.85 -86.31
C VAL A 120 13.26 27.79 -85.23
N ILE A 121 13.75 29.00 -85.44
CA ILE A 121 13.76 30.21 -84.64
C ILE A 121 14.69 30.09 -83.44
N PRO A 122 16.00 30.33 -83.65
CA PRO A 122 16.93 30.44 -82.54
C PRO A 122 16.49 31.58 -81.62
N VAL A 123 16.85 31.49 -80.34
CA VAL A 123 16.75 32.64 -79.43
C VAL A 123 17.66 33.72 -80.01
N CYS A 124 17.05 34.69 -80.67
CA CYS A 124 17.72 35.76 -81.37
C CYS A 124 17.29 37.08 -80.73
N SER A 125 18.22 38.00 -80.62
CA SER A 125 18.06 39.26 -79.89
C SER A 125 17.61 40.40 -80.80
N ASN A 126 17.78 40.22 -82.11
CA ASN A 126 17.40 41.18 -83.14
C ASN A 126 17.15 40.46 -84.48
N GLU A 127 16.59 41.21 -85.43
CA GLU A 127 16.16 40.72 -86.74
C GLU A 127 17.33 40.22 -87.61
N GLU A 128 18.49 40.88 -87.55
CA GLU A 128 19.70 40.49 -88.29
C GLU A 128 20.26 39.15 -87.79
N GLU A 129 20.32 38.95 -86.47
CA GLU A 129 20.78 37.71 -85.84
C GLU A 129 19.86 36.54 -86.18
N CYS A 130 18.54 36.77 -86.16
CA CYS A 130 17.56 35.75 -86.50
C CYS A 130 17.65 35.33 -87.97
N LEU A 131 17.87 36.30 -88.86
CA LEU A 131 18.09 36.05 -90.29
C LEU A 131 19.44 35.34 -90.54
N ALA A 132 20.51 35.74 -89.84
CA ALA A 132 21.83 35.12 -89.95
C ALA A 132 21.81 33.64 -89.50
N LEU A 133 21.18 33.34 -88.37
CA LEU A 133 21.07 31.98 -87.88
C LEU A 133 20.14 31.12 -88.75
N CYS A 134 19.07 31.70 -89.32
CA CYS A 134 18.20 30.98 -90.26
C CYS A 134 18.90 30.72 -91.60
N THR A 135 19.68 31.67 -92.12
CA THR A 135 20.44 31.49 -93.37
C THR A 135 21.58 30.48 -93.22
N ALA A 136 22.19 30.37 -92.02
CA ALA A 136 23.19 29.36 -91.68
C ALA A 136 22.61 27.93 -91.61
N ASN A 137 21.32 27.77 -91.29
CA ASN A 137 20.64 26.49 -91.32
C ASN A 137 20.06 26.21 -92.72
N VAL A 138 20.62 25.21 -93.41
CA VAL A 138 20.23 24.84 -94.78
C VAL A 138 18.73 24.64 -94.95
N ARG A 139 18.04 24.08 -93.94
CA ARG A 139 16.60 23.84 -94.01
C ARG A 139 15.79 25.12 -93.80
N CYS A 140 16.19 25.99 -92.87
CA CYS A 140 15.54 27.28 -92.64
C CYS A 140 15.74 28.23 -93.84
N ASN A 141 16.94 28.27 -94.42
CA ASN A 141 17.25 29.02 -95.64
C ASN A 141 16.43 28.53 -96.85
N ASN A 142 16.29 27.22 -97.03
CA ASN A 142 15.42 26.64 -98.06
C ASN A 142 13.93 27.03 -97.86
N GLY A 143 13.48 27.09 -96.61
CA GLY A 143 12.15 27.59 -96.24
C GLY A 143 11.96 29.08 -96.59
N LEU A 144 12.92 29.94 -96.24
CA LEU A 144 12.92 31.36 -96.59
C LEU A 144 12.90 31.60 -98.10
N ASN A 145 13.70 30.84 -98.86
CA ASN A 145 13.73 30.94 -100.33
C ASN A 145 12.41 30.49 -100.97
N LYS A 146 11.75 29.48 -100.39
CA LYS A 146 10.45 29.00 -100.86
C LYS A 146 9.29 29.92 -100.47
N TYR A 147 9.42 30.62 -99.34
CA TYR A 147 8.43 31.58 -98.84
C TYR A 147 9.11 32.93 -98.50
N PRO A 148 9.46 33.75 -99.50
CA PRO A 148 10.19 35.02 -99.30
C PRO A 148 9.45 36.02 -98.40
N GLN A 149 8.13 35.84 -98.29
CA GLN A 149 7.23 36.67 -97.49
C GLN A 149 7.43 36.52 -95.97
N LEU A 150 8.25 35.54 -95.56
CA LEU A 150 8.67 35.36 -94.17
C LEU A 150 9.86 36.26 -93.79
N ASN A 151 10.57 36.85 -94.76
CA ASN A 151 11.71 37.70 -94.50
C ASN A 151 11.26 38.94 -93.70
N GLY A 152 11.92 39.18 -92.56
CA GLY A 152 11.56 40.22 -91.57
C GLY A 152 10.41 39.88 -90.61
N THR A 153 9.78 38.70 -90.73
CA THR A 153 8.73 38.25 -89.78
C THR A 153 9.19 37.14 -88.83
N LEU A 154 10.38 36.56 -89.08
CA LEU A 154 10.97 35.50 -88.26
C LEU A 154 11.29 35.96 -86.84
N TYR A 155 11.91 37.14 -86.67
CA TYR A 155 12.23 37.69 -85.36
C TYR A 155 10.98 38.02 -84.51
N PRO A 156 9.96 38.73 -85.04
CA PRO A 156 8.69 38.90 -84.33
C PRO A 156 8.05 37.56 -83.91
N THR A 157 8.09 36.55 -84.78
CA THR A 157 7.56 35.21 -84.46
C THR A 157 8.37 34.52 -83.35
N ALA A 158 9.71 34.70 -83.33
CA ALA A 158 10.60 34.25 -82.26
C ALA A 158 10.23 34.80 -80.89
N VAL A 159 10.03 36.12 -80.87
CA VAL A 159 9.79 36.88 -79.65
C VAL A 159 8.46 36.45 -79.05
N GLU A 160 7.40 36.38 -79.86
CA GLU A 160 6.09 35.94 -79.39
C GLU A 160 6.10 34.47 -78.96
N PHE A 161 6.84 33.61 -79.66
CA PHE A 161 6.95 32.20 -79.28
C PHE A 161 7.65 32.01 -77.92
N ASN A 162 8.78 32.69 -77.71
CA ASN A 162 9.49 32.66 -76.43
C ASN A 162 8.67 33.29 -75.30
N LEU A 163 7.87 34.32 -75.61
CA LEU A 163 6.96 34.93 -74.65
C LEU A 163 5.87 33.96 -74.20
N VAL A 164 5.31 33.15 -75.11
CA VAL A 164 4.37 32.07 -74.77
C VAL A 164 5.03 31.04 -73.84
N LYS A 165 6.24 30.57 -74.16
CA LYS A 165 6.97 29.60 -73.31
C LYS A 165 7.23 30.14 -71.91
N LYS A 166 7.66 31.40 -71.81
CA LYS A 166 7.90 32.07 -70.53
C LYS A 166 6.61 32.22 -69.73
N LYS A 167 5.56 32.77 -70.32
CA LYS A 167 4.27 32.96 -69.63
C LYS A 167 3.63 31.63 -69.20
N ALA A 168 3.82 30.56 -69.97
CA ALA A 168 3.37 29.22 -69.58
C ALA A 168 4.14 28.68 -68.35
N ALA A 169 5.47 28.87 -68.31
CA ALA A 169 6.28 28.49 -67.16
C ALA A 169 5.97 29.31 -65.90
N ASP A 170 5.78 30.63 -66.06
CA ASP A 170 5.41 31.53 -64.96
C ASP A 170 4.04 31.15 -64.37
N LEU A 171 3.02 30.98 -65.22
CA LEU A 171 1.69 30.57 -64.79
C LEU A 171 1.68 29.20 -64.09
N ARG A 172 2.47 28.23 -64.61
CA ARG A 172 2.64 26.92 -63.97
C ARG A 172 3.19 27.06 -62.55
N THR A 173 4.19 27.93 -62.37
CA THR A 173 4.84 28.15 -61.07
C THR A 173 3.89 28.83 -60.09
N THR A 174 3.11 29.82 -60.55
CA THR A 174 2.07 30.48 -59.73
C THR A 174 1.00 29.49 -59.31
N ILE A 175 0.49 28.66 -60.23
CA ILE A 175 -0.51 27.63 -59.88
C ILE A 175 0.09 26.64 -58.88
N ALA A 176 1.34 26.19 -59.07
CA ALA A 176 1.99 25.22 -58.18
C ALA A 176 2.18 25.76 -56.76
N SER A 177 2.57 27.01 -56.60
CA SER A 177 2.84 27.66 -55.32
C SER A 177 1.58 28.11 -54.56
N THR A 178 0.43 28.23 -55.24
CA THR A 178 -0.81 28.74 -54.64
C THR A 178 -1.91 27.68 -54.65
N SER A 179 -1.94 26.81 -53.63
CA SER A 179 -2.95 25.74 -53.50
C SER A 179 -4.27 26.20 -52.87
N LYS A 180 -4.27 27.31 -52.13
CA LYS A 180 -5.45 27.88 -51.47
C LYS A 180 -5.53 29.40 -51.68
N PRO A 181 -5.83 29.89 -52.89
CA PRO A 181 -5.83 31.33 -53.16
C PRO A 181 -7.00 32.03 -52.48
N THR A 182 -6.75 33.26 -52.03
CA THR A 182 -7.80 34.27 -51.80
C THR A 182 -8.42 34.70 -53.14
N GLN A 183 -9.59 35.35 -53.10
CA GLN A 183 -10.21 35.90 -54.32
C GLN A 183 -9.24 36.80 -55.12
N ALA A 184 -8.48 37.67 -54.44
CA ALA A 184 -7.54 38.56 -55.10
C ALA A 184 -6.37 37.81 -55.77
N GLU A 185 -5.88 36.72 -55.15
CA GLU A 185 -4.83 35.87 -55.72
C GLU A 185 -5.36 35.02 -56.88
N LEU A 186 -6.60 34.54 -56.78
CA LEU A 186 -7.27 33.85 -57.88
C LEU A 186 -7.44 34.79 -59.09
N ASP A 187 -7.89 36.02 -58.88
CA ASP A 187 -8.01 37.03 -59.93
C ASP A 187 -6.65 37.31 -60.59
N ALA A 188 -5.56 37.34 -59.81
CA ALA A 188 -4.20 37.48 -60.34
C ALA A 188 -3.75 36.26 -61.19
N ILE A 189 -4.13 35.04 -60.80
CA ILE A 189 -3.88 33.82 -61.58
C ILE A 189 -4.66 33.85 -62.90
N LEU A 190 -5.93 34.26 -62.87
CA LEU A 190 -6.76 34.39 -64.06
C LEU A 190 -6.25 35.48 -65.02
N LEU A 191 -5.68 36.55 -64.48
CA LEU A 191 -5.00 37.57 -65.28
C LEU A 191 -3.77 37.01 -65.99
N GLN A 192 -2.93 36.22 -65.29
CA GLN A 192 -1.77 35.55 -65.91
C GLN A 192 -2.18 34.54 -67.00
N ARG A 193 -3.31 33.84 -66.83
CA ARG A 193 -3.92 32.98 -67.86
C ARG A 193 -4.32 33.79 -69.09
N ASP A 194 -4.99 34.93 -68.90
CA ASP A 194 -5.44 35.77 -70.02
C ASP A 194 -4.26 36.35 -70.79
N ASP A 195 -3.21 36.75 -70.08
CA ASP A 195 -1.93 37.15 -70.64
C ASP A 195 -1.28 36.06 -71.52
N LEU A 196 -1.31 34.81 -71.06
CA LEU A 196 -0.81 33.67 -71.84
C LEU A 196 -1.68 33.43 -73.09
N ASN A 197 -3.01 33.45 -72.95
CA ASN A 197 -3.94 33.30 -74.07
C ASN A 197 -3.78 34.41 -75.13
N ASN A 198 -3.52 35.64 -74.69
CA ASN A 198 -3.25 36.77 -75.56
C ASN A 198 -1.92 36.58 -76.32
N ALA A 199 -0.87 36.12 -75.64
CA ALA A 199 0.41 35.80 -76.28
C ALA A 199 0.27 34.66 -77.32
N ILE A 200 -0.50 33.62 -77.00
CA ILE A 200 -0.81 32.52 -77.92
C ILE A 200 -1.56 33.05 -79.16
N SER A 201 -2.57 33.89 -78.96
CA SER A 201 -3.34 34.49 -80.06
C SER A 201 -2.47 35.37 -80.96
N LYS A 202 -1.57 36.16 -80.37
CA LYS A 202 -0.64 37.02 -81.10
C LYS A 202 0.38 36.21 -81.90
N LEU A 203 0.90 35.12 -81.33
CA LEU A 203 1.76 34.17 -82.05
C LEU A 203 1.03 33.54 -83.25
N MET A 204 -0.21 33.09 -83.07
CA MET A 204 -1.02 32.48 -84.14
C MET A 204 -1.39 33.46 -85.26
N SER A 205 -1.41 34.76 -84.98
CA SER A 205 -1.60 35.83 -85.98
C SER A 205 -0.31 36.23 -86.71
N SER A 206 0.83 35.62 -86.37
CA SER A 206 2.08 35.88 -87.08
C SER A 206 2.04 35.25 -88.48
N LYS A 207 2.82 35.85 -89.39
CA LYS A 207 2.78 35.50 -90.82
C LYS A 207 3.10 34.03 -91.10
N ALA A 208 3.88 33.39 -90.22
CA ALA A 208 4.23 31.97 -90.31
C ALA A 208 3.01 31.04 -90.14
N PHE A 209 2.06 31.40 -89.28
CA PHE A 209 0.85 30.63 -89.06
C PHE A 209 -0.26 31.01 -90.06
N ASP A 210 -0.38 32.30 -90.42
CA ASP A 210 -1.33 32.78 -91.44
C ASP A 210 -1.14 32.10 -92.80
N LEU A 211 0.12 31.82 -93.18
CA LEU A 211 0.46 31.15 -94.43
C LEU A 211 0.30 29.62 -94.38
N GLY A 212 -0.17 29.06 -93.26
CA GLY A 212 -0.32 27.61 -93.06
C GLY A 212 1.00 26.85 -93.01
N ILE A 213 2.10 27.54 -92.70
CA ILE A 213 3.45 26.95 -92.68
C ILE A 213 3.66 26.24 -91.33
N CYS A 214 3.21 26.83 -90.23
CA CYS A 214 3.23 26.23 -88.89
C CYS A 214 1.84 25.75 -88.46
N SER A 215 1.78 24.60 -87.79
CA SER A 215 0.54 24.03 -87.25
C SER A 215 0.01 24.86 -86.08
N GLN A 216 -1.25 25.28 -86.16
CA GLN A 216 -1.94 25.97 -85.06
C GLN A 216 -2.59 24.99 -84.05
N ASN A 217 -2.67 23.70 -84.36
CA ASN A 217 -3.53 22.76 -83.62
C ASN A 217 -3.20 22.69 -82.12
N GLU A 218 -1.91 22.58 -81.77
CA GLU A 218 -1.47 22.46 -80.37
C GLU A 218 -1.77 23.74 -79.57
N PHE A 219 -1.62 24.91 -80.20
CA PHE A 219 -1.92 26.21 -79.59
C PHE A 219 -3.42 26.48 -79.47
N MET A 220 -4.23 26.04 -80.43
CA MET A 220 -5.70 26.15 -80.35
C MET A 220 -6.27 25.24 -79.26
N VAL A 221 -5.77 24.00 -79.15
CA VAL A 221 -6.16 23.08 -78.07
C VAL A 221 -5.78 23.67 -76.71
N ALA A 222 -4.56 24.19 -76.60
CA ALA A 222 -4.10 24.86 -75.39
C ALA A 222 -4.95 26.08 -75.01
N ALA A 223 -5.21 26.99 -75.95
CA ALA A 223 -6.03 28.17 -75.70
C ALA A 223 -7.48 27.80 -75.32
N GLY A 224 -8.02 26.71 -75.88
CA GLY A 224 -9.32 26.16 -75.50
C GLY A 224 -9.34 25.64 -74.06
N GLN A 225 -8.36 24.82 -73.69
CA GLN A 225 -8.25 24.25 -72.34
C GLN A 225 -7.98 25.31 -71.27
N LEU A 226 -7.14 26.32 -71.58
CA LEU A 226 -6.81 27.41 -70.65
C LEU A 226 -8.04 28.20 -70.19
N LYS A 227 -9.10 28.32 -71.01
CA LYS A 227 -10.33 29.04 -70.60
C LYS A 227 -10.98 28.46 -69.35
N HIS A 228 -10.88 27.15 -69.16
CA HIS A 228 -11.46 26.43 -68.03
C HIS A 228 -10.56 26.39 -66.79
N LEU A 229 -9.41 27.09 -66.80
CA LEU A 229 -8.48 27.09 -65.66
C LEU A 229 -9.12 27.55 -64.35
N SER A 230 -10.13 28.44 -64.39
CA SER A 230 -10.86 28.86 -63.18
C SER A 230 -11.59 27.71 -62.48
N GLU A 231 -11.93 26.65 -63.21
CA GLU A 231 -12.70 25.51 -62.70
C GLU A 231 -11.87 24.59 -61.79
N ILE A 232 -10.53 24.73 -61.78
CA ILE A 232 -9.66 23.95 -60.87
C ILE A 232 -9.70 24.46 -59.43
N TYR A 233 -10.20 25.68 -59.21
CA TYR A 233 -10.30 26.30 -57.89
C TYR A 233 -11.76 26.28 -57.45
N LEU A 234 -12.10 25.38 -56.55
CA LEU A 234 -13.43 25.24 -55.96
C LEU A 234 -13.50 26.09 -54.69
N MET A 235 -14.70 26.53 -54.30
CA MET A 235 -14.87 27.17 -52.99
C MET A 235 -14.57 26.15 -51.89
N ASP A 236 -13.74 26.56 -50.92
CA ASP A 236 -13.47 25.79 -49.71
C ASP A 236 -14.57 26.12 -48.70
N ASP A 237 -15.69 25.40 -48.78
CA ASP A 237 -16.86 25.62 -47.91
C ASP A 237 -16.49 25.53 -46.41
N GLU A 238 -15.52 24.68 -46.07
CA GLU A 238 -15.05 24.48 -44.69
C GLU A 238 -14.22 25.68 -44.21
N ALA A 239 -13.24 26.14 -44.99
CA ALA A 239 -12.44 27.33 -44.66
C ALA A 239 -13.26 28.63 -44.69
N THR A 240 -14.29 28.69 -45.54
CA THR A 240 -15.25 29.81 -45.57
C THR A 240 -16.12 29.80 -44.32
N THR A 241 -16.53 28.61 -43.87
CA THR A 241 -17.29 28.44 -42.62
C THR A 241 -16.46 28.82 -41.39
N GLU A 242 -15.18 28.46 -41.35
CA GLU A 242 -14.27 28.89 -40.27
C GLU A 242 -14.12 30.40 -40.19
N SER A 243 -14.13 31.07 -41.34
CA SER A 243 -14.00 32.54 -41.40
C SER A 243 -15.24 33.22 -40.80
N TYR A 244 -16.43 32.59 -40.76
CA TYR A 244 -17.60 33.14 -40.05
C TYR A 244 -17.39 33.24 -38.54
N PHE A 245 -16.52 32.44 -37.94
CA PHE A 245 -16.20 32.54 -36.51
C PHE A 245 -15.32 33.75 -36.15
N GLU A 246 -14.79 34.45 -37.16
CA GLU A 246 -14.06 35.70 -36.99
C GLU A 246 -14.97 36.93 -37.14
N ALA A 247 -16.23 36.73 -37.55
CA ALA A 247 -17.20 37.80 -37.73
C ALA A 247 -17.66 38.44 -36.41
N TYR A 248 -17.48 37.76 -35.27
CA TYR A 248 -17.89 38.25 -33.96
C TYR A 248 -16.72 38.15 -32.96
N LYS A 249 -16.56 39.18 -32.13
CA LYS A 249 -15.52 39.25 -31.08
C LYS A 249 -15.85 38.38 -29.87
N THR A 250 -17.13 38.26 -29.56
CA THR A 250 -17.62 37.50 -28.41
C THR A 250 -18.82 36.64 -28.80
N TYR A 251 -18.90 35.48 -28.15
CA TYR A 251 -19.92 34.47 -28.37
C TYR A 251 -20.59 34.11 -27.05
N GLU A 252 -21.91 33.92 -27.09
CA GLU A 252 -22.68 33.33 -26.01
C GLU A 252 -22.83 31.83 -26.28
N ILE A 253 -22.27 31.00 -25.40
CA ILE A 253 -22.35 29.55 -25.46
C ILE A 253 -23.40 29.09 -24.47
N THR A 254 -24.40 28.36 -24.94
CA THR A 254 -25.40 27.68 -24.12
C THR A 254 -25.21 26.18 -24.26
N SER A 255 -24.73 25.52 -23.20
CA SER A 255 -24.62 24.07 -23.11
C SER A 255 -25.84 23.51 -22.38
N LYS A 256 -26.54 22.57 -22.99
CA LYS A 256 -27.67 21.85 -22.41
C LYS A 256 -27.42 20.35 -22.48
N THR A 257 -27.48 19.70 -21.33
CA THR A 257 -27.39 18.24 -21.22
C THR A 257 -28.69 17.70 -20.63
N SER A 258 -29.26 16.70 -21.28
CA SER A 258 -30.51 16.04 -20.88
C SER A 258 -30.22 14.60 -20.48
N TYR A 259 -30.67 14.22 -19.28
CA TYR A 259 -30.59 12.85 -18.77
C TYR A 259 -31.99 12.27 -18.70
N THR A 260 -32.18 11.05 -19.20
CA THR A 260 -33.43 10.29 -19.07
C THR A 260 -33.17 8.97 -18.36
N TYR A 261 -33.93 8.67 -17.31
CA TYR A 261 -33.80 7.46 -16.49
C TYR A 261 -35.17 6.91 -16.09
N ASP A 262 -35.35 5.59 -16.16
CA ASP A 262 -36.65 4.92 -15.98
C ASP A 262 -36.88 4.37 -14.55
N GLU A 263 -35.94 4.58 -13.62
CA GLU A 263 -36.01 4.09 -12.23
C GLU A 263 -35.80 5.21 -11.20
N ASN A 264 -36.03 4.90 -9.91
CA ASN A 264 -35.68 5.81 -8.82
C ASN A 264 -34.15 5.86 -8.64
N ALA A 265 -33.52 6.96 -9.06
CA ALA A 265 -32.08 7.12 -8.94
C ALA A 265 -31.68 8.54 -8.58
N ILE A 266 -30.61 8.65 -7.80
CA ILE A 266 -29.90 9.90 -7.58
C ILE A 266 -28.64 9.85 -8.41
N VAL A 267 -28.53 10.74 -9.40
CA VAL A 267 -27.39 10.80 -10.31
C VAL A 267 -26.58 12.05 -9.98
N THR A 268 -25.33 11.86 -9.54
CA THR A 268 -24.40 12.97 -9.29
C THR A 268 -23.37 12.98 -10.39
N VAL A 269 -23.20 14.11 -11.08
CA VAL A 269 -22.30 14.22 -12.23
C VAL A 269 -21.42 15.46 -12.15
N ASP A 270 -20.18 15.29 -12.58
CA ASP A 270 -19.15 16.31 -12.73
C ASP A 270 -18.96 16.57 -14.22
N GLU A 271 -19.24 17.81 -14.62
CA GLU A 271 -18.98 18.31 -15.97
C GLU A 271 -17.73 19.19 -15.96
N ILE A 272 -16.76 18.85 -16.81
CA ILE A 272 -15.59 19.69 -17.06
C ILE A 272 -15.95 20.69 -18.15
N ILE A 273 -15.81 21.98 -17.84
CA ILE A 273 -16.03 23.08 -18.78
C ILE A 273 -14.70 23.39 -19.48
N PRO A 274 -14.63 23.34 -20.82
CA PRO A 274 -13.44 23.71 -21.57
C PRO A 274 -12.96 25.12 -21.23
N GLU A 275 -11.64 25.32 -21.16
CA GLU A 275 -11.06 26.65 -20.86
C GLU A 275 -11.43 27.71 -21.91
N SER A 276 -11.66 27.28 -23.15
CA SER A 276 -12.17 28.13 -24.23
C SER A 276 -13.57 28.67 -23.97
N PHE A 277 -14.35 28.01 -23.10
CA PHE A 277 -15.71 28.44 -22.76
C PHE A 277 -15.67 29.37 -21.54
N ALA A 278 -14.93 29.01 -20.49
CA ALA A 278 -14.88 29.76 -19.24
C ALA A 278 -13.58 29.54 -18.48
N THR A 279 -12.96 30.63 -18.02
CA THR A 279 -11.78 30.59 -17.12
C THR A 279 -12.10 31.05 -15.69
N ARG A 280 -13.29 31.61 -15.45
CA ARG A 280 -13.71 32.11 -14.13
C ARG A 280 -15.15 31.70 -13.82
N LYS A 281 -15.43 31.34 -12.57
CA LYS A 281 -16.78 31.01 -12.10
C LYS A 281 -17.82 32.11 -12.35
N SER A 282 -17.41 33.38 -12.29
CA SER A 282 -18.31 34.53 -12.47
C SER A 282 -18.87 34.67 -13.89
N SER A 283 -18.29 34.00 -14.90
CA SER A 283 -18.81 34.05 -16.27
C SER A 283 -19.91 33.02 -16.54
N LEU A 284 -20.19 32.11 -15.60
CA LEU A 284 -21.20 31.05 -15.74
C LEU A 284 -22.55 31.48 -15.19
N SER A 285 -23.60 31.22 -15.96
CA SER A 285 -25.00 31.29 -15.54
C SER A 285 -25.68 29.95 -15.75
N PHE A 286 -26.38 29.40 -14.76
CA PHE A 286 -26.95 28.04 -14.83
C PHE A 286 -28.42 28.09 -15.26
N LEU A 287 -28.84 27.13 -16.10
CA LEU A 287 -30.16 27.18 -16.78
C LEU A 287 -31.34 26.78 -15.88
N THR A 288 -31.30 25.57 -15.30
CA THR A 288 -32.46 24.91 -14.67
C THR A 288 -32.12 24.31 -13.31
N VAL A 289 -31.12 23.44 -13.25
CA VAL A 289 -30.63 22.82 -12.02
C VAL A 289 -29.40 23.58 -11.55
N SER A 290 -29.48 24.16 -10.34
CA SER A 290 -28.30 24.79 -9.73
C SER A 290 -27.28 23.72 -9.35
N PRO A 291 -25.99 23.90 -9.69
CA PRO A 291 -24.96 22.96 -9.30
C PRO A 291 -24.73 23.02 -7.79
N ILE A 292 -24.29 21.90 -7.21
CA ILE A 292 -23.92 21.83 -5.80
C ILE A 292 -22.52 22.42 -5.58
N TYR A 293 -21.66 22.31 -6.59
CA TYR A 293 -20.28 22.75 -6.51
C TYR A 293 -19.79 23.25 -7.87
N VAL A 294 -18.93 24.26 -7.84
CA VAL A 294 -18.19 24.80 -8.99
C VAL A 294 -16.78 25.06 -8.51
N SER A 295 -15.76 24.48 -9.17
CA SER A 295 -14.35 24.67 -8.81
C SER A 295 -13.90 26.11 -9.05
N ASP A 296 -12.87 26.53 -8.31
CA ASP A 296 -12.22 27.84 -8.48
C ASP A 296 -10.99 27.77 -9.41
N SER A 297 -10.50 26.56 -9.72
CA SER A 297 -9.37 26.30 -10.62
C SER A 297 -9.82 25.89 -12.02
N THR A 298 -9.05 26.29 -13.05
CA THR A 298 -9.26 25.92 -14.46
C THR A 298 -8.58 24.58 -14.80
N PRO A 299 -9.19 23.71 -15.63
CA PRO A 299 -10.54 23.84 -16.21
C PRO A 299 -11.64 23.75 -15.15
N LEU A 300 -12.69 24.57 -15.28
CA LEU A 300 -13.75 24.65 -14.28
C LEU A 300 -14.54 23.33 -14.27
N THR A 301 -14.76 22.77 -13.09
CA THR A 301 -15.57 21.56 -12.89
C THR A 301 -16.86 21.93 -12.18
N VAL A 302 -17.99 21.54 -12.75
CA VAL A 302 -19.33 21.80 -12.19
C VAL A 302 -20.01 20.50 -11.81
N ARG A 303 -20.43 20.40 -10.56
CA ARG A 303 -21.13 19.22 -10.02
C ARG A 303 -22.63 19.44 -9.94
N TYR A 304 -23.41 18.58 -10.59
CA TYR A 304 -24.86 18.55 -10.52
C TYR A 304 -25.34 17.30 -9.77
N LYS A 305 -26.49 17.40 -9.09
CA LYS A 305 -27.21 16.27 -8.52
C LYS A 305 -28.64 16.26 -9.01
N LEU A 306 -28.99 15.17 -9.68
CA LEU A 306 -30.28 14.93 -10.30
C LEU A 306 -31.01 13.86 -9.49
N ASN A 307 -32.30 14.06 -9.25
CA ASN A 307 -33.12 13.13 -8.49
C ASN A 307 -34.27 12.65 -9.37
N PHE A 308 -34.16 11.43 -9.89
CA PHE A 308 -35.17 10.79 -10.71
C PHE A 308 -36.16 10.04 -9.81
N LYS A 309 -37.44 10.37 -9.97
CA LYS A 309 -38.54 9.69 -9.27
C LYS A 309 -39.43 9.02 -10.32
N LYS A 310 -39.67 7.71 -10.15
CA LYS A 310 -40.40 6.78 -11.04
C LYS A 310 -41.81 7.25 -11.46
N LEU A 311 -42.37 8.26 -10.79
CA LEU A 311 -43.74 8.75 -10.99
C LEU A 311 -43.85 10.20 -11.47
N SER A 312 -42.77 11.00 -11.54
CA SER A 312 -42.87 12.44 -11.89
C SER A 312 -41.86 12.95 -12.90
N ASP A 313 -40.59 12.57 -12.79
CA ASP A 313 -39.51 13.19 -13.56
C ASP A 313 -38.55 12.12 -14.10
N THR A 314 -38.90 11.56 -15.25
CA THR A 314 -38.01 10.62 -15.97
C THR A 314 -36.94 11.36 -16.78
N LYS A 315 -37.05 12.68 -16.92
CA LYS A 315 -36.10 13.52 -17.66
C LYS A 315 -35.64 14.72 -16.82
N ALA A 316 -34.33 14.93 -16.75
CA ALA A 316 -33.73 16.09 -16.11
C ALA A 316 -32.80 16.83 -17.08
N ASP A 317 -33.07 18.11 -17.29
CA ASP A 317 -32.25 19.00 -18.11
C ASP A 317 -31.40 19.88 -17.19
N PHE A 318 -30.10 19.99 -17.47
CA PHE A 318 -29.19 20.91 -16.79
C PHE A 318 -28.16 21.48 -17.78
N GLY A 319 -27.45 22.53 -17.37
CA GLY A 319 -26.51 23.19 -18.25
C GLY A 319 -26.19 24.60 -17.81
N TYR A 320 -25.38 25.26 -18.63
CA TYR A 320 -24.86 26.60 -18.35
C TYR A 320 -24.84 27.45 -19.62
N LYS A 321 -24.88 28.76 -19.40
CA LYS A 321 -24.66 29.81 -20.38
C LYS A 321 -23.44 30.63 -19.97
N VAL A 322 -22.57 30.90 -20.94
CA VAL A 322 -21.31 31.65 -20.75
C VAL A 322 -20.99 32.54 -21.94
N THR A 323 -20.31 33.65 -21.68
CA THR A 323 -19.73 34.50 -22.72
C THR A 323 -18.25 34.16 -22.91
N ALA A 324 -17.86 33.81 -24.14
CA ALA A 324 -16.52 33.40 -24.51
C ALA A 324 -15.97 34.28 -25.66
N PRO A 325 -14.64 34.44 -25.79
CA PRO A 325 -14.04 35.16 -26.92
C PRO A 325 -14.16 34.36 -28.23
N ALA A 326 -13.87 35.00 -29.35
CA ALA A 326 -13.78 34.34 -30.65
C ALA A 326 -12.79 33.16 -30.64
N ALA A 327 -13.22 32.01 -31.18
CA ALA A 327 -12.44 30.79 -31.29
C ALA A 327 -12.93 29.96 -32.49
N ASN A 328 -12.12 29.01 -32.96
CA ASN A 328 -12.58 28.03 -33.93
C ASN A 328 -13.52 27.02 -33.23
N TRP A 329 -14.82 27.32 -33.24
CA TRP A 329 -15.81 26.54 -32.52
C TRP A 329 -15.94 25.10 -33.03
N ASN A 330 -15.67 24.84 -34.32
CA ASN A 330 -15.63 23.47 -34.84
C ASN A 330 -14.54 22.64 -34.13
N THR A 331 -13.36 23.23 -33.92
CA THR A 331 -12.25 22.59 -33.21
C THR A 331 -12.54 22.45 -31.71
N GLU A 332 -13.09 23.49 -31.08
CA GLU A 332 -13.40 23.46 -29.65
C GLU A 332 -14.51 22.45 -29.31
N MET A 333 -15.50 22.27 -30.18
CA MET A 333 -16.57 21.28 -29.97
C MET A 333 -16.08 19.83 -30.02
N GLN A 334 -14.93 19.56 -30.65
CA GLN A 334 -14.30 18.23 -30.62
C GLN A 334 -13.69 17.88 -29.25
N LYS A 335 -13.47 18.86 -28.36
CA LYS A 335 -12.92 18.66 -27.01
C LYS A 335 -14.00 18.40 -25.96
N VAL A 336 -15.28 18.54 -26.32
CA VAL A 336 -16.41 18.39 -25.40
C VAL A 336 -16.56 16.95 -24.94
N THR A 337 -16.75 16.75 -23.64
CA THR A 337 -17.04 15.44 -23.04
C THR A 337 -18.45 15.41 -22.45
N TYR A 338 -18.97 14.21 -22.26
CA TYR A 338 -20.11 13.97 -21.37
C TYR A 338 -19.68 14.09 -19.90
N PRO A 339 -20.58 14.51 -19.00
CA PRO A 339 -20.29 14.53 -17.56
C PRO A 339 -19.99 13.13 -17.03
N ALA A 340 -18.99 13.00 -16.17
CA ALA A 340 -18.67 11.77 -15.44
C ALA A 340 -19.38 11.79 -14.08
N GLY A 341 -19.52 10.66 -13.37
CA GLY A 341 -20.19 10.72 -12.07
C GLY A 341 -20.50 9.38 -11.44
N THR A 342 -21.53 9.38 -10.59
CA THR A 342 -22.05 8.19 -9.92
C THR A 342 -23.57 8.15 -9.99
N ILE A 343 -24.11 7.03 -10.40
CA ILE A 343 -25.54 6.73 -10.36
C ILE A 343 -25.79 5.94 -9.08
N SER A 344 -26.61 6.48 -8.17
CA SER A 344 -27.05 5.78 -6.98
C SER A 344 -28.47 5.26 -7.22
N ILE A 345 -28.60 3.96 -7.44
CA ILE A 345 -29.90 3.29 -7.62
C ILE A 345 -30.39 2.84 -6.25
N LEU A 346 -31.64 3.14 -5.94
CA LEU A 346 -32.31 2.67 -4.74
C LEU A 346 -33.01 1.34 -5.07
N SER A 347 -32.29 0.20 -4.96
CA SER A 347 -32.85 -1.13 -5.20
C SER A 347 -32.29 -2.19 -4.23
N LEU A 348 -33.19 -2.91 -3.55
CA LEU A 348 -32.87 -4.03 -2.66
C LEU A 348 -32.75 -5.38 -3.41
N GLU A 349 -33.04 -5.43 -4.71
CA GLU A 349 -33.10 -6.68 -5.49
C GLU A 349 -31.73 -7.29 -5.80
N ASN A 350 -30.64 -6.53 -5.67
CA ASN A 350 -29.28 -7.03 -5.96
C ASN A 350 -28.64 -7.80 -4.78
N ILE A 351 -29.30 -7.85 -3.62
CA ILE A 351 -28.79 -8.59 -2.45
C ILE A 351 -29.40 -9.99 -2.46
N SER A 352 -28.60 -10.99 -2.84
CA SER A 352 -29.05 -12.39 -2.97
C SER A 352 -29.70 -12.93 -1.69
N ALA A 353 -29.14 -12.60 -0.52
CA ALA A 353 -29.70 -12.98 0.77
C ALA A 353 -31.09 -12.34 1.02
N TYR A 354 -31.31 -11.10 0.59
CA TYR A 354 -32.61 -10.43 0.70
C TYR A 354 -33.63 -11.05 -0.24
N VAL A 355 -33.25 -11.32 -1.50
CA VAL A 355 -34.12 -12.00 -2.47
C VAL A 355 -34.52 -13.37 -1.94
N GLN A 356 -33.58 -14.16 -1.44
CA GLN A 356 -33.87 -15.46 -0.83
C GLN A 356 -34.79 -15.34 0.40
N LEU A 357 -34.56 -14.34 1.26
CA LEU A 357 -35.37 -14.13 2.46
C LEU A 357 -36.79 -13.67 2.12
N ARG A 358 -36.94 -12.76 1.15
CA ARG A 358 -38.22 -12.33 0.58
C ARG A 358 -38.97 -13.50 -0.05
N ASP A 359 -38.31 -14.27 -0.89
CA ASP A 359 -38.94 -15.39 -1.62
C ASP A 359 -39.33 -16.52 -0.65
N THR A 360 -38.55 -16.73 0.41
CA THR A 360 -38.92 -17.65 1.50
C THR A 360 -40.12 -17.12 2.29
N PHE A 361 -40.16 -15.81 2.56
CA PHE A 361 -41.29 -15.18 3.23
C PHE A 361 -42.57 -15.30 2.41
N THR A 362 -42.52 -15.00 1.11
CA THR A 362 -43.67 -15.10 0.22
C THR A 362 -44.13 -16.55 0.03
N LEU A 363 -43.20 -17.52 0.00
CA LEU A 363 -43.53 -18.95 -0.03
C LEU A 363 -44.27 -19.40 1.23
N ILE A 364 -43.75 -19.07 2.42
CA ILE A 364 -44.39 -19.43 3.71
C ILE A 364 -45.75 -18.74 3.84
N PHE A 365 -45.84 -17.47 3.43
CA PHE A 365 -47.09 -16.74 3.38
C PHE A 365 -48.11 -17.41 2.45
N ALA A 366 -47.71 -17.78 1.23
CA ALA A 366 -48.59 -18.46 0.28
C ALA A 366 -49.08 -19.82 0.83
N LEU A 367 -48.22 -20.58 1.51
CA LEU A 367 -48.58 -21.83 2.16
C LEU A 367 -49.62 -21.61 3.26
N PHE A 368 -49.46 -20.61 4.12
CA PHE A 368 -50.47 -20.32 5.14
C PHE A 368 -51.76 -19.78 4.53
N HIS A 369 -51.66 -18.88 3.57
CA HIS A 369 -52.81 -18.25 2.94
C HIS A 369 -53.70 -19.28 2.21
N ALA A 370 -53.13 -20.40 1.75
CA ALA A 370 -53.91 -21.51 1.19
C ALA A 370 -54.90 -22.16 2.19
N TYR A 371 -54.68 -22.01 3.50
CA TYR A 371 -55.50 -22.63 4.55
C TYR A 371 -56.21 -21.62 5.46
N MET A 372 -55.81 -20.35 5.47
CA MET A 372 -56.36 -19.32 6.35
C MET A 372 -56.46 -17.95 5.67
N GLY A 373 -57.30 -17.07 6.24
CA GLY A 373 -57.49 -15.71 5.72
C GLY A 373 -56.19 -14.89 5.70
N PHE A 374 -56.09 -13.95 4.76
CA PHE A 374 -54.89 -13.17 4.45
C PHE A 374 -54.19 -12.58 5.68
N GLY A 375 -54.95 -11.95 6.61
CA GLY A 375 -54.38 -11.33 7.81
C GLY A 375 -53.78 -12.35 8.80
N PHE A 376 -54.41 -13.52 8.96
CA PHE A 376 -53.88 -14.58 9.81
C PHE A 376 -52.61 -15.19 9.21
N ALA A 377 -52.60 -15.42 7.90
CA ALA A 377 -51.44 -15.93 7.18
C ALA A 377 -50.24 -14.98 7.29
N PHE A 378 -50.49 -13.67 7.16
CA PHE A 378 -49.46 -12.65 7.34
C PHE A 378 -48.91 -12.63 8.76
N ALA A 379 -49.77 -12.63 9.78
CA ALA A 379 -49.35 -12.60 11.17
C ALA A 379 -48.52 -13.84 11.57
N LEU A 380 -48.92 -15.04 11.11
CA LEU A 380 -48.18 -16.28 11.36
C LEU A 380 -46.83 -16.34 10.63
N THR A 381 -46.77 -15.88 9.38
CA THR A 381 -45.51 -15.78 8.63
C THR A 381 -44.54 -14.85 9.35
N LEU A 382 -45.00 -13.65 9.72
CA LEU A 382 -44.18 -12.68 10.43
C LEU A 382 -43.74 -13.18 11.81
N PHE A 383 -44.60 -13.91 12.53
CA PHE A 383 -44.27 -14.55 13.80
C PHE A 383 -43.13 -15.57 13.66
N LEU A 384 -43.17 -16.45 12.66
CA LEU A 384 -42.11 -17.43 12.43
C LEU A 384 -40.76 -16.78 12.14
N PHE A 385 -40.74 -15.72 11.32
CA PHE A 385 -39.51 -14.98 11.02
C PHE A 385 -38.96 -14.27 12.27
N LEU A 386 -39.82 -13.65 13.09
CA LEU A 386 -39.39 -13.01 14.34
C LEU A 386 -38.84 -14.03 15.35
N ILE A 387 -39.45 -15.22 15.45
CA ILE A 387 -38.91 -16.32 16.26
C ILE A 387 -37.56 -16.78 15.74
N LEU A 388 -37.42 -16.97 14.42
CA LEU A 388 -36.14 -17.41 13.83
C LEU A 388 -35.03 -16.40 14.14
N ILE A 389 -35.30 -15.10 13.97
CA ILE A 389 -34.36 -14.02 14.32
C ILE A 389 -34.04 -14.05 15.81
N TYR A 390 -35.05 -14.23 16.68
CA TYR A 390 -34.85 -14.33 18.12
C TYR A 390 -33.99 -15.54 18.53
N LEU A 391 -34.17 -16.69 17.87
CA LEU A 391 -33.36 -17.89 18.07
C LEU A 391 -31.92 -17.68 17.62
N ILE A 392 -31.70 -17.07 16.44
CA ILE A 392 -30.36 -16.72 15.95
C ILE A 392 -29.67 -15.75 16.91
N TYR A 393 -30.36 -14.71 17.37
CA TYR A 393 -29.82 -13.77 18.35
C TYR A 393 -29.42 -14.48 19.66
N THR A 394 -30.30 -15.36 20.15
CA THR A 394 -30.03 -16.14 21.37
C THR A 394 -28.84 -17.08 21.17
N LEU A 395 -28.68 -17.67 19.98
CA LEU A 395 -27.54 -18.50 19.61
C LEU A 395 -26.23 -17.68 19.55
N VAL A 396 -26.23 -16.51 18.93
CA VAL A 396 -25.05 -15.62 18.88
C VAL A 396 -24.67 -15.20 20.30
N ARG A 397 -25.65 -14.84 21.13
CA ARG A 397 -25.41 -14.49 22.54
C ARG A 397 -24.88 -15.69 23.33
N LEU A 398 -25.35 -16.91 23.02
CA LEU A 398 -24.82 -18.18 23.51
C LEU A 398 -23.37 -18.40 23.14
N ILE A 399 -23.04 -18.27 21.86
CA ILE A 399 -21.67 -18.39 21.38
C ILE A 399 -20.77 -17.35 22.08
N HIS A 400 -21.20 -16.09 22.16
CA HIS A 400 -20.44 -15.05 22.85
C HIS A 400 -20.25 -15.37 24.35
N SER A 401 -21.31 -15.79 25.06
CA SER A 401 -21.20 -16.17 26.48
C SER A 401 -20.33 -17.40 26.67
N VAL A 402 -20.39 -18.38 25.77
CA VAL A 402 -19.54 -19.57 25.76
C VAL A 402 -18.08 -19.18 25.52
N ILE A 403 -17.79 -18.26 24.58
CA ILE A 403 -16.44 -17.73 24.36
C ILE A 403 -15.95 -17.00 25.62
N VAL A 404 -16.78 -16.17 26.25
CA VAL A 404 -16.44 -15.47 27.50
C VAL A 404 -16.21 -16.46 28.64
N SER A 405 -17.04 -17.48 28.76
CA SER A 405 -16.95 -18.50 29.82
C SER A 405 -15.75 -19.42 29.59
N ALA A 406 -15.42 -19.75 28.33
CA ALA A 406 -14.19 -20.44 27.94
C ALA A 406 -12.93 -19.60 28.23
N ARG A 407 -12.98 -18.29 27.93
CA ARG A 407 -11.90 -17.34 28.32
C ARG A 407 -11.75 -17.27 29.85
N ARG A 408 -12.86 -17.32 30.59
CA ARG A 408 -12.88 -17.24 32.06
C ARG A 408 -12.71 -18.58 32.79
N HIS A 409 -12.57 -19.68 32.05
CA HIS A 409 -12.46 -21.04 32.62
C HIS A 409 -13.63 -21.41 33.55
N GLU A 410 -14.80 -20.84 33.29
CA GLU A 410 -16.03 -21.15 34.01
C GLU A 410 -16.72 -22.37 33.36
N PRO A 411 -17.43 -23.22 34.12
CA PRO A 411 -18.18 -24.32 33.53
C PRO A 411 -19.23 -23.78 32.55
N LEU A 412 -19.39 -24.45 31.40
CA LEU A 412 -20.33 -24.05 30.33
C LEU A 412 -21.78 -23.85 30.81
N THR A 413 -22.15 -24.52 31.91
CA THR A 413 -23.44 -24.31 32.57
C THR A 413 -23.64 -22.87 33.01
N GLU A 414 -22.58 -22.18 33.46
CA GLU A 414 -22.63 -20.78 33.89
C GLU A 414 -22.84 -19.82 32.71
N ALA A 415 -22.29 -20.15 31.54
CA ALA A 415 -22.55 -19.43 30.30
C ALA A 415 -24.05 -19.48 29.93
N VAL A 416 -24.67 -20.66 30.10
CA VAL A 416 -26.10 -20.90 29.84
C VAL A 416 -26.97 -20.14 30.85
N TYR A 417 -26.64 -20.18 32.14
CA TYR A 417 -27.38 -19.44 33.17
C TYR A 417 -27.31 -17.92 32.96
N ARG A 418 -26.16 -17.39 32.55
CA ARG A 418 -25.97 -15.95 32.25
C ARG A 418 -26.86 -15.44 31.11
N ILE A 419 -27.22 -16.31 30.16
CA ILE A 419 -28.09 -15.96 29.02
C ILE A 419 -29.55 -16.20 29.34
N ALA A 420 -29.84 -17.35 29.95
CA ALA A 420 -31.18 -17.69 30.37
C ALA A 420 -31.78 -16.55 31.20
N GLY A 421 -30.95 -15.91 32.04
CA GLY A 421 -31.37 -14.87 32.96
C GLY A 421 -32.09 -15.48 34.15
N TYR A 422 -32.97 -14.71 34.77
CA TYR A 422 -33.78 -15.17 35.91
C TYR A 422 -35.26 -15.18 35.52
N GLY A 423 -36.00 -16.17 36.00
CA GLY A 423 -37.44 -16.29 35.75
C GLY A 423 -38.22 -15.13 36.35
N GLY A 424 -39.06 -14.47 35.54
CA GLY A 424 -39.94 -13.39 36.00
C GLY A 424 -41.17 -13.92 36.74
N ARG A 425 -41.55 -13.29 37.86
CA ARG A 425 -42.73 -13.68 38.68
C ARG A 425 -44.10 -13.35 38.04
N GLY A 426 -44.15 -12.72 36.86
CA GLY A 426 -45.38 -12.18 36.24
C GLY A 426 -46.16 -13.10 35.29
N LYS A 427 -46.03 -14.43 35.37
CA LYS A 427 -46.60 -15.38 34.35
C LYS A 427 -48.11 -15.18 34.07
N MET A 428 -48.92 -14.84 35.08
CA MET A 428 -50.38 -14.72 34.93
C MET A 428 -50.82 -13.47 34.15
N GLU A 429 -50.08 -12.36 34.26
CA GLU A 429 -50.40 -11.11 33.56
C GLU A 429 -50.15 -11.25 32.05
N TYR A 430 -49.10 -11.97 31.66
CA TYR A 430 -48.80 -12.26 30.26
C TYR A 430 -49.84 -13.18 29.60
N ILE A 431 -50.33 -14.19 30.32
CA ILE A 431 -51.38 -15.09 29.82
C ILE A 431 -52.65 -14.30 29.52
N ALA A 432 -53.06 -13.43 30.45
CA ALA A 432 -54.23 -12.57 30.26
C ALA A 432 -54.06 -11.62 29.07
N ALA A 433 -52.90 -10.95 28.96
CA ALA A 433 -52.61 -10.04 27.85
C ALA A 433 -52.57 -10.75 26.49
N ALA A 434 -52.00 -11.97 26.41
CA ALA A 434 -51.94 -12.76 25.18
C ALA A 434 -53.34 -13.16 24.70
N ILE A 435 -54.22 -13.63 25.62
CA ILE A 435 -55.59 -14.01 25.27
C ILE A 435 -56.39 -12.81 24.74
N ILE A 436 -56.29 -11.66 25.42
CA ILE A 436 -57.02 -10.44 25.02
C ILE A 436 -56.57 -9.96 23.63
N THR A 437 -55.26 -9.92 23.37
CA THR A 437 -54.71 -9.46 22.09
C THR A 437 -55.01 -10.43 20.94
N LEU A 438 -54.92 -11.75 21.16
CA LEU A 438 -55.32 -12.74 20.15
C LEU A 438 -56.81 -12.62 19.78
N ALA A 439 -57.69 -12.46 20.77
CA ALA A 439 -59.12 -12.32 20.53
C ALA A 439 -59.44 -11.02 19.75
N LEU A 440 -58.86 -9.89 20.17
CA LEU A 440 -59.05 -8.60 19.52
C LEU A 440 -58.50 -8.56 18.09
N GLY A 441 -57.29 -9.11 17.88
CA GLY A 441 -56.68 -9.21 16.55
C GLY A 441 -57.51 -10.08 15.61
N SER A 442 -57.98 -11.24 16.09
CA SER A 442 -58.84 -12.14 15.30
C SER A 442 -60.13 -11.46 14.87
N TYR A 443 -60.77 -10.72 15.78
CA TYR A 443 -61.99 -9.97 15.49
C TYR A 443 -61.75 -8.93 14.38
N LEU A 444 -60.69 -8.13 14.47
CA LEU A 444 -60.37 -7.11 13.48
C LEU A 444 -60.06 -7.70 12.10
N ILE A 445 -59.29 -8.80 12.04
CA ILE A 445 -58.97 -9.47 10.77
C ILE A 445 -60.24 -10.00 10.09
N ILE A 446 -61.15 -10.63 10.84
CA ILE A 446 -62.42 -11.15 10.30
C ILE A 446 -63.29 -10.02 9.77
N THR A 447 -63.33 -8.87 10.46
CA THR A 447 -64.15 -7.72 10.02
C THR A 447 -63.57 -6.97 8.82
N ALA A 448 -62.28 -7.11 8.52
CA ALA A 448 -61.61 -6.35 7.47
C ALA A 448 -61.84 -6.91 6.04
N GLY A 449 -62.31 -8.15 5.90
CA GLY A 449 -62.55 -8.80 4.61
C GLY A 449 -61.27 -9.18 3.84
N GLU A 450 -61.42 -9.83 2.68
CA GLU A 450 -60.29 -10.20 1.82
C GLU A 450 -59.83 -9.02 0.92
N PRO A 451 -58.50 -8.81 0.76
CA PRO A 451 -57.97 -7.76 -0.10
C PRO A 451 -58.14 -8.08 -1.59
N VAL A 452 -58.24 -7.03 -2.41
CA VAL A 452 -58.48 -7.14 -3.87
C VAL A 452 -57.19 -7.40 -4.67
N SER A 453 -56.02 -7.05 -4.13
CA SER A 453 -54.72 -7.20 -4.80
C SER A 453 -53.99 -8.46 -4.37
N ALA A 454 -53.35 -9.15 -5.32
CA ALA A 454 -52.48 -10.30 -5.05
C ALA A 454 -51.12 -9.90 -4.46
N ASP A 455 -50.69 -8.66 -4.66
CA ASP A 455 -49.45 -8.13 -4.08
C ASP A 455 -49.64 -7.87 -2.57
N LEU A 456 -48.78 -8.50 -1.76
CA LEU A 456 -48.80 -8.46 -0.30
C LEU A 456 -48.74 -7.02 0.26
N ILE A 457 -47.87 -6.17 -0.31
CA ILE A 457 -47.63 -4.80 0.20
C ILE A 457 -48.79 -3.90 -0.19
N GLN A 458 -49.29 -4.05 -1.42
CA GLN A 458 -50.44 -3.29 -1.89
C GLN A 458 -51.71 -3.66 -1.12
N ALA A 459 -51.90 -4.94 -0.80
CA ALA A 459 -53.03 -5.43 -0.03
C ALA A 459 -53.06 -4.90 1.42
N LEU A 460 -51.90 -4.87 2.08
CA LEU A 460 -51.77 -4.37 3.46
C LEU A 460 -51.86 -2.83 3.55
N SER A 461 -51.31 -2.11 2.56
CA SER A 461 -51.37 -0.64 2.52
C SER A 461 -52.77 -0.11 2.17
N ALA A 462 -53.55 -0.86 1.37
CA ALA A 462 -54.90 -0.48 0.99
C ALA A 462 -55.95 -0.73 2.10
N ASN A 463 -55.68 -1.64 3.05
CA ASN A 463 -56.60 -2.00 4.13
C ASN A 463 -55.93 -1.89 5.51
N THR A 464 -55.99 -0.69 6.08
CA THR A 464 -55.38 -0.37 7.38
C THR A 464 -55.96 -1.20 8.53
N THR A 465 -57.24 -1.53 8.50
CA THR A 465 -57.89 -2.39 9.52
C THR A 465 -57.31 -3.80 9.50
N LEU A 466 -57.08 -4.36 8.30
CA LEU A 466 -56.46 -5.68 8.13
C LEU A 466 -55.02 -5.71 8.67
N LEU A 467 -54.24 -4.66 8.38
CA LEU A 467 -52.87 -4.50 8.90
C LEU A 467 -52.86 -4.42 10.43
N ILE A 468 -53.69 -3.54 11.02
CA ILE A 468 -53.78 -3.36 12.48
C ILE A 468 -54.22 -4.65 13.17
N GLY A 469 -55.25 -5.33 12.62
CA GLY A 469 -55.71 -6.62 13.15
C GLY A 469 -54.62 -7.69 13.14
N SER A 470 -53.86 -7.78 12.04
CA SER A 470 -52.76 -8.74 11.89
C SER A 470 -51.61 -8.48 12.87
N LEU A 471 -51.26 -7.21 13.12
CA LEU A 471 -50.22 -6.83 14.08
C LEU A 471 -50.64 -7.08 15.54
N ILE A 472 -51.90 -6.83 15.89
CA ILE A 472 -52.44 -7.12 17.24
C ILE A 472 -52.46 -8.63 17.48
N PHE A 473 -52.84 -9.41 16.47
CA PHE A 473 -52.80 -10.87 16.55
C PHE A 473 -51.37 -11.40 16.72
N LEU A 474 -50.41 -10.85 15.96
CA LEU A 474 -48.98 -11.15 16.10
C LEU A 474 -48.46 -10.85 17.52
N LEU A 475 -48.85 -9.71 18.11
CA LEU A 475 -48.46 -9.36 19.48
C LEU A 475 -48.91 -10.44 20.47
N GLY A 476 -50.13 -10.96 20.30
CA GLY A 476 -50.65 -12.06 21.09
C GLY A 476 -49.82 -13.35 20.97
N LEU A 477 -49.37 -13.70 19.75
CA LEU A 477 -48.48 -14.85 19.53
C LEU A 477 -47.11 -14.65 20.18
N ILE A 478 -46.54 -13.45 20.12
CA ILE A 478 -45.26 -13.12 20.76
C ILE A 478 -45.36 -13.27 22.29
N LEU A 479 -46.41 -12.73 22.90
CA LEU A 479 -46.62 -12.87 24.34
C LEU A 479 -46.76 -14.34 24.78
N LEU A 480 -47.44 -15.15 23.98
CA LEU A 480 -47.56 -16.60 24.21
C LEU A 480 -46.21 -17.31 24.10
N SER A 481 -45.35 -16.91 23.16
CA SER A 481 -44.03 -17.51 22.98
C SER A 481 -43.10 -17.31 24.18
N PHE A 482 -43.17 -16.16 24.87
CA PHE A 482 -42.37 -15.90 26.07
C PHE A 482 -42.76 -16.81 27.24
N ILE A 483 -44.06 -17.12 27.37
CA ILE A 483 -44.56 -18.02 28.40
C ILE A 483 -44.02 -19.44 28.15
N VAL A 484 -44.09 -19.89 26.89
CA VAL A 484 -43.55 -21.20 26.47
C VAL A 484 -42.04 -21.26 26.71
N GLU A 485 -41.31 -20.20 26.37
CA GLU A 485 -39.86 -20.11 26.58
C GLU A 485 -39.48 -20.20 28.07
N ASP A 486 -40.14 -19.45 28.95
CA ASP A 486 -39.87 -19.49 30.39
C ASP A 486 -40.23 -20.85 31.00
N GLU A 487 -41.24 -21.53 30.48
CA GLU A 487 -41.60 -22.89 30.90
C GLU A 487 -40.55 -23.92 30.46
N ILE A 488 -40.08 -23.84 29.21
CA ILE A 488 -38.99 -24.68 28.70
C ILE A 488 -37.72 -24.44 29.53
N LYS A 489 -37.32 -23.19 29.74
CA LYS A 489 -36.14 -22.84 30.55
C LYS A 489 -36.26 -23.31 31.98
N SER A 490 -37.43 -23.19 32.59
CA SER A 490 -37.68 -23.66 33.95
C SER A 490 -37.51 -25.18 34.07
N ARG A 491 -37.93 -25.95 33.05
CA ARG A 491 -37.75 -27.41 33.04
C ARG A 491 -36.32 -27.84 32.75
N VAL A 492 -35.62 -27.12 31.87
CA VAL A 492 -34.26 -27.46 31.46
C VAL A 492 -33.21 -27.05 32.50
N LEU A 493 -33.38 -25.90 33.16
CA LEU A 493 -32.33 -25.29 34.01
C LEU A 493 -32.54 -25.45 35.53
N GLY A 494 -33.69 -26.01 35.94
CA GLY A 494 -33.98 -26.35 37.34
C GLY A 494 -34.14 -25.14 38.28
N GLU A 495 -34.16 -25.40 39.60
CA GLU A 495 -34.46 -24.39 40.64
C GLU A 495 -33.53 -23.17 40.64
N ARG A 496 -32.32 -23.30 40.11
CA ARG A 496 -31.32 -22.23 40.05
C ARG A 496 -31.79 -21.05 39.17
N TYR A 497 -32.63 -21.28 38.16
CA TYR A 497 -33.20 -20.23 37.31
C TYR A 497 -34.20 -19.30 38.05
N LEU A 498 -34.74 -19.75 39.20
CA LEU A 498 -35.80 -19.05 39.93
C LEU A 498 -35.30 -18.21 41.13
N ARG A 499 -33.99 -18.21 41.45
CA ARG A 499 -33.40 -17.43 42.57
C ARG A 499 -32.74 -16.15 42.07
N ALA A 500 -33.08 -14.97 42.62
CA ALA A 500 -32.51 -13.65 42.24
C ALA A 500 -31.30 -13.26 43.13
N PRO A 501 -30.27 -12.52 42.65
CA PRO A 501 -29.00 -12.41 43.38
C PRO A 501 -28.79 -11.10 44.17
N VAL A 502 -28.04 -11.25 45.27
CA VAL A 502 -27.48 -10.27 46.23
C VAL A 502 -26.11 -9.70 45.78
N GLU A 503 -25.66 -9.97 44.55
CA GLU A 503 -24.26 -9.82 44.11
C GLU A 503 -23.72 -8.39 43.87
N GLN A 504 -24.54 -7.34 43.78
CA GLN A 504 -24.02 -5.99 43.44
C GLN A 504 -23.16 -5.34 44.54
N GLY A 505 -23.27 -5.80 45.80
CA GLY A 505 -22.49 -5.25 46.92
C GLY A 505 -21.04 -5.73 46.96
N ILE A 506 -20.78 -6.99 46.60
CA ILE A 506 -19.47 -7.64 46.77
C ILE A 506 -18.46 -7.12 45.75
N ARG A 507 -18.89 -6.85 44.51
CA ARG A 507 -18.03 -6.36 43.43
C ARG A 507 -17.44 -4.98 43.72
N LYS A 508 -18.19 -4.10 44.40
CA LYS A 508 -17.70 -2.75 44.76
C LYS A 508 -16.57 -2.78 45.79
N VAL A 509 -16.61 -3.74 46.72
CA VAL A 509 -15.60 -3.89 47.77
C VAL A 509 -14.28 -4.45 47.23
N LEU A 510 -14.34 -5.34 46.24
CA LEU A 510 -13.14 -5.90 45.60
C LEU A 510 -12.36 -4.86 44.79
N VAL A 511 -13.06 -4.04 43.99
CA VAL A 511 -12.43 -3.00 43.15
C VAL A 511 -11.74 -1.93 44.00
N GLU A 512 -12.34 -1.54 45.14
CA GLU A 512 -11.73 -0.57 46.05
C GLU A 512 -10.38 -1.07 46.61
N LYS A 513 -10.29 -2.37 46.92
CA LYS A 513 -9.08 -2.97 47.50
C LYS A 513 -7.91 -2.99 46.50
N GLU A 514 -8.20 -3.26 45.24
CA GLU A 514 -7.19 -3.39 44.17
C GLU A 514 -6.54 -2.04 43.83
N MET A 515 -7.35 -0.98 43.67
CA MET A 515 -6.84 0.36 43.36
C MET A 515 -5.93 0.94 44.46
N ARG A 516 -6.24 0.66 45.74
CA ARG A 516 -5.39 1.09 46.86
C ARG A 516 -4.03 0.39 46.88
N ALA A 517 -3.98 -0.88 46.48
CA ALA A 517 -2.72 -1.63 46.41
C ALA A 517 -1.80 -1.08 45.30
N GLU A 518 -2.38 -0.74 44.15
CA GLU A 518 -1.62 -0.17 43.01
C GLU A 518 -0.99 1.19 43.36
N ILE A 519 -1.74 2.09 44.02
CA ILE A 519 -1.24 3.40 44.45
C ILE A 519 -0.04 3.25 45.42
N GLN A 520 -0.12 2.31 46.37
CA GLN A 520 0.96 2.09 47.34
C GLN A 520 2.23 1.55 46.69
N LYS A 521 2.09 0.68 45.67
CA LYS A 521 3.24 0.17 44.91
C LYS A 521 3.96 1.30 44.17
N MET A 522 3.24 2.12 43.41
CA MET A 522 3.83 3.25 42.69
C MET A 522 4.58 4.22 43.62
N ARG A 523 4.02 4.46 44.82
CA ARG A 523 4.64 5.32 45.84
C ARG A 523 5.98 4.75 46.35
N THR A 524 6.03 3.45 46.59
CA THR A 524 7.23 2.77 47.14
C THR A 524 8.34 2.62 46.11
N ASP A 525 8.01 2.23 44.88
CA ASP A 525 8.99 2.03 43.80
C ASP A 525 9.75 3.34 43.50
N ILE A 526 9.03 4.46 43.30
CA ILE A 526 9.66 5.76 43.01
C ILE A 526 10.49 6.29 44.19
N MET A 527 10.08 6.05 45.45
CA MET A 527 10.88 6.45 46.60
C MET A 527 12.22 5.70 46.66
N SER A 528 12.23 4.39 46.37
CA SER A 528 13.45 3.59 46.37
C SER A 528 14.47 4.02 45.29
N LEU A 529 13.97 4.37 44.10
CA LEU A 529 14.79 4.88 43.01
C LEU A 529 15.34 6.27 43.30
N LYS A 530 14.53 7.13 43.94
CA LYS A 530 14.96 8.46 44.41
C LYS A 530 16.12 8.36 45.40
N GLU A 531 16.03 7.45 46.37
CA GLU A 531 17.11 7.21 47.35
C GLU A 531 18.38 6.71 46.66
N SER A 532 18.25 5.74 45.75
CA SER A 532 19.39 5.16 45.01
C SER A 532 20.09 6.19 44.11
N ALA A 533 19.33 7.02 43.40
CA ALA A 533 19.87 8.09 42.55
C ALA A 533 20.55 9.20 43.36
N SER A 534 20.03 9.51 44.55
CA SER A 534 20.65 10.46 45.48
C SER A 534 22.00 9.94 46.01
N VAL A 535 22.14 8.63 46.23
CA VAL A 535 23.41 7.99 46.64
C VAL A 535 24.44 8.02 45.51
N ALA A 536 24.00 7.85 44.26
CA ALA A 536 24.84 7.90 43.06
C ALA A 536 25.23 9.34 42.63
N GLY A 537 24.77 10.38 43.34
CA GLY A 537 25.10 11.78 43.06
C GLY A 537 24.40 12.38 41.84
N ILE A 538 23.27 11.81 41.41
CA ILE A 538 22.51 12.25 40.23
C ILE A 538 21.58 13.41 40.62
N ILE A 539 21.63 14.54 39.89
CA ILE A 539 20.80 15.73 40.14
C ILE A 539 19.47 15.62 39.37
N PHE A 540 18.32 15.75 40.05
CA PHE A 540 16.98 15.68 39.46
C PHE A 540 15.99 16.71 40.05
N ASP A 541 14.89 17.01 39.34
CA ASP A 541 13.88 18.02 39.71
C ASP A 541 12.92 17.51 40.82
N SER A 542 13.12 18.01 42.04
CA SER A 542 12.31 17.62 43.20
C SER A 542 10.85 18.07 43.12
N ALA A 543 10.55 19.18 42.43
CA ALA A 543 9.19 19.73 42.38
C ALA A 543 8.23 18.89 41.54
N ARG A 544 8.76 18.14 40.57
CA ARG A 544 8.00 17.21 39.73
C ARG A 544 7.61 15.95 40.50
N LEU A 545 8.52 15.43 41.33
CA LEU A 545 8.27 14.30 42.23
C LEU A 545 7.21 14.62 43.29
N ASP A 546 7.26 15.82 43.88
CA ASP A 546 6.32 16.22 44.92
C ASP A 546 4.88 16.33 44.39
N ARG A 547 4.70 16.80 43.15
CA ARG A 547 3.38 16.83 42.49
C ARG A 547 2.82 15.43 42.27
N PHE A 548 3.66 14.50 41.81
CA PHE A 548 3.23 13.11 41.59
C PHE A 548 2.72 12.46 42.89
N PHE A 549 3.40 12.68 44.02
CA PHE A 549 2.91 12.17 45.32
C PHE A 549 1.63 12.85 45.81
N ALA A 550 1.43 14.13 45.49
CA ALA A 550 0.19 14.84 45.79
C ALA A 550 -1.00 14.27 44.99
N ASP A 551 -0.81 13.97 43.70
CA ASP A 551 -1.84 13.40 42.84
C ASP A 551 -2.22 11.97 43.26
N LEU A 552 -1.23 11.15 43.70
CA LEU A 552 -1.51 9.83 44.28
C LEU A 552 -2.41 9.93 45.52
N SER A 553 -2.18 10.95 46.36
CA SER A 553 -2.97 11.18 47.58
C SER A 553 -4.39 11.67 47.28
N ALA A 554 -4.56 12.45 46.21
CA ALA A 554 -5.87 12.88 45.71
C ALA A 554 -6.71 11.70 45.19
N ALA A 555 -6.08 10.75 44.49
CA ALA A 555 -6.72 9.52 44.04
C ALA A 555 -7.19 8.64 45.23
N GLU A 556 -6.35 8.45 46.26
CA GLU A 556 -6.74 7.72 47.50
C GLU A 556 -7.95 8.37 48.20
N THR A 557 -8.06 9.70 48.13
CA THR A 557 -9.18 10.45 48.73
C THR A 557 -10.49 10.20 47.97
N LYS A 558 -10.46 10.14 46.63
CA LYS A 558 -11.63 9.83 45.81
C LYS A 558 -12.13 8.40 46.03
N ILE A 559 -11.21 7.43 46.12
CA ILE A 559 -11.53 6.03 46.46
C ILE A 559 -12.25 5.97 47.81
N SER A 560 -11.74 6.70 48.82
CA SER A 560 -12.33 6.74 50.16
C SER A 560 -13.72 7.39 50.22
N ARG A 561 -14.12 8.15 49.20
CA ARG A 561 -15.47 8.74 49.07
C ARG A 561 -16.44 7.87 48.27
N GLY A 562 -16.01 6.71 47.75
CA GLY A 562 -16.82 5.81 46.93
C GLY A 562 -16.94 6.24 45.46
N GLU A 563 -16.16 7.24 45.03
CA GLU A 563 -16.08 7.71 43.64
C GLU A 563 -15.11 6.84 42.82
N LEU A 564 -15.42 5.55 42.68
CA LEU A 564 -14.48 4.56 42.11
C LEU A 564 -14.16 4.82 40.63
N GLU A 565 -15.15 5.23 39.82
CA GLU A 565 -14.94 5.51 38.39
C GLU A 565 -14.04 6.73 38.16
N ASP A 566 -14.19 7.78 38.98
CA ASP A 566 -13.35 8.97 38.90
C ASP A 566 -11.90 8.69 39.31
N ALA A 567 -11.71 7.84 40.33
CA ALA A 567 -10.39 7.42 40.77
C ALA A 567 -9.68 6.58 39.69
N GLU A 568 -10.39 5.68 39.03
CA GLU A 568 -9.87 4.87 37.92
C GLU A 568 -9.43 5.74 36.74
N LEU A 569 -10.27 6.72 36.38
CA LEU A 569 -9.97 7.66 35.31
C LEU A 569 -8.71 8.49 35.60
N MET A 570 -8.51 8.92 36.85
CA MET A 570 -7.33 9.66 37.28
C MET A 570 -6.04 8.81 37.25
N LEU A 571 -6.15 7.53 37.62
CA LEU A 571 -5.06 6.56 37.54
C LEU A 571 -4.61 6.34 36.09
N GLU A 572 -5.57 6.13 35.19
CA GLU A 572 -5.29 5.80 33.78
C GLU A 572 -4.77 7.00 32.98
N LYS A 573 -5.38 8.18 33.14
CA LYS A 573 -5.04 9.35 32.32
C LYS A 573 -3.74 10.02 32.74
N THR A 574 -3.44 10.03 34.04
CA THR A 574 -2.39 10.88 34.60
C THR A 574 -1.31 10.07 35.31
N LEU A 575 -1.68 9.35 36.37
CA LEU A 575 -0.70 8.78 37.31
C LEU A 575 0.17 7.67 36.70
N ARG A 576 -0.40 6.74 35.93
CA ARG A 576 0.38 5.64 35.31
C ARG A 576 1.41 6.14 34.30
N LYS A 577 1.07 7.19 33.54
CA LYS A 577 1.98 7.78 32.55
C LYS A 577 3.14 8.52 33.21
N GLU A 578 2.84 9.31 34.24
CA GLU A 578 3.87 10.07 34.95
C GLU A 578 4.80 9.14 35.76
N TYR A 579 4.27 8.04 36.31
CA TYR A 579 5.04 6.99 36.96
C TYR A 579 6.10 6.38 36.01
N ALA A 580 5.71 6.00 34.79
CA ALA A 580 6.63 5.41 33.82
C ALA A 580 7.78 6.37 33.43
N ALA A 581 7.46 7.65 33.19
CA ALA A 581 8.44 8.66 32.82
C ALA A 581 9.47 8.93 33.94
N LEU A 582 9.02 8.97 35.21
CA LEU A 582 9.91 9.15 36.36
C LEU A 582 10.81 7.92 36.59
N HIS A 583 10.28 6.72 36.34
CA HIS A 583 11.03 5.47 36.50
C HIS A 583 12.16 5.33 35.47
N GLU A 584 11.92 5.69 34.20
CA GLU A 584 12.93 5.61 33.13
C GLU A 584 14.11 6.57 33.35
N LEU A 585 13.82 7.80 33.76
CA LEU A 585 14.83 8.84 33.98
C LEU A 585 15.86 8.45 35.06
N LEU A 586 15.42 7.74 36.09
CA LEU A 586 16.28 7.34 37.21
C LEU A 586 17.15 6.09 36.92
N ALA A 587 16.88 5.34 35.85
CA ALA A 587 17.58 4.07 35.52
C ALA A 587 18.82 4.21 34.60
N VAL A 588 18.86 5.23 33.73
CA VAL A 588 19.86 5.37 32.63
C VAL A 588 21.29 5.70 33.09
N GLY A 589 21.50 6.14 34.34
CA GLY A 589 22.83 6.52 34.84
C GLY A 589 23.85 5.36 34.97
N MET A 590 23.42 4.10 34.93
CA MET A 590 24.26 2.94 35.26
C MET A 590 25.01 2.29 34.06
N ASP A 591 24.69 2.61 32.80
CA ASP A 591 25.22 1.89 31.62
C ASP A 591 26.54 2.44 31.02
N GLN A 592 27.04 3.59 31.49
CA GLN A 592 28.16 4.29 30.84
C GLN A 592 29.56 3.68 31.10
N GLU A 593 29.75 2.89 32.16
CA GLU A 593 31.06 2.37 32.58
C GLU A 593 31.55 1.19 31.69
N LYS A 594 30.64 0.33 31.23
CA LYS A 594 30.94 -0.85 30.39
C LYS A 594 31.52 -0.51 29.02
N ILE A 595 31.21 0.68 28.49
CA ILE A 595 31.63 1.07 27.13
C ILE A 595 33.14 1.39 27.07
N LEU A 596 33.71 1.95 28.14
CA LEU A 596 35.13 2.32 28.17
C LEU A 596 36.07 1.11 28.27
N GLU A 597 35.63 0.02 28.91
CA GLU A 597 36.42 -1.21 29.02
C GLU A 597 36.65 -1.87 27.64
N LYS A 598 35.63 -1.86 26.78
CA LYS A 598 35.73 -2.43 25.44
C LYS A 598 36.74 -1.69 24.55
N MET A 599 36.76 -0.36 24.61
CA MET A 599 37.68 0.45 23.80
C MET A 599 39.15 0.26 24.20
N ARG A 600 39.43 0.00 25.48
CA ARG A 600 40.79 -0.32 25.94
C ARG A 600 41.33 -1.58 25.28
N ASP A 601 40.49 -2.60 25.10
CA ASP A 601 40.91 -3.88 24.55
C ASP A 601 41.31 -3.74 23.07
N GLU A 602 40.59 -2.91 22.29
CA GLU A 602 40.94 -2.60 20.89
C GLU A 602 42.30 -1.90 20.76
N VAL A 603 42.66 -1.01 21.69
CA VAL A 603 43.98 -0.37 21.73
C VAL A 603 45.09 -1.39 22.01
N SER A 604 44.82 -2.42 22.81
CA SER A 604 45.81 -3.47 23.11
C SER A 604 46.20 -4.26 21.86
N ASP A 605 45.26 -4.53 20.96
CA ASP A 605 45.51 -5.32 19.74
C ASP A 605 46.44 -4.59 18.75
N GLU A 606 46.29 -3.27 18.59
CA GLU A 606 47.15 -2.47 17.70
C GLU A 606 48.61 -2.39 18.20
N ILE A 607 48.80 -2.41 19.52
CA ILE A 607 50.15 -2.46 20.12
C ILE A 607 50.86 -3.74 19.70
N ASP A 608 50.16 -4.88 19.70
CA ASP A 608 50.74 -6.17 19.33
C ASP A 608 51.20 -6.21 17.86
N GLN A 609 50.48 -5.53 16.95
CA GLN A 609 50.89 -5.43 15.55
C GLN A 609 52.17 -4.60 15.37
N LEU A 610 52.30 -3.46 16.06
CA LEU A 610 53.49 -2.61 15.99
C LEU A 610 54.74 -3.35 16.49
N GLU A 611 54.60 -4.13 17.57
CA GLU A 611 55.71 -4.93 18.11
C GLU A 611 56.23 -6.00 17.12
N SER A 612 55.38 -6.50 16.22
CA SER A 612 55.80 -7.45 15.18
C SER A 612 56.71 -6.81 14.11
N LEU A 613 56.49 -5.54 13.76
CA LEU A 613 57.28 -4.81 12.76
C LEU A 613 58.67 -4.47 13.28
N TYR A 614 58.77 -4.12 14.57
CA TYR A 614 60.04 -3.95 15.25
C TYR A 614 60.93 -5.20 15.18
N ARG A 615 60.34 -6.40 15.25
CA ARG A 615 61.10 -7.65 15.08
C ARG A 615 61.67 -7.82 13.66
N LYS A 616 60.96 -7.37 12.62
CA LYS A 616 61.41 -7.49 11.21
C LYS A 616 62.58 -6.56 10.89
N LEU A 617 62.58 -5.34 11.40
CA LEU A 617 63.68 -4.39 11.20
C LEU A 617 64.97 -4.77 11.91
N ALA A 618 64.87 -5.47 13.04
CA ALA A 618 66.03 -6.02 13.72
C ALA A 618 66.80 -7.04 12.84
N ASN A 619 66.10 -7.78 11.96
CA ASN A 619 66.74 -8.71 11.02
C ASN A 619 67.55 -8.00 9.92
N TYR A 620 67.25 -6.74 9.62
CA TYR A 620 68.02 -5.90 8.68
C TYR A 620 69.17 -5.15 9.36
N GLY A 621 69.46 -5.45 10.64
CA GLY A 621 70.60 -4.89 11.38
C GLY A 621 70.43 -3.45 11.89
N VAL A 622 69.21 -2.91 11.86
CA VAL A 622 68.92 -1.52 12.25
C VAL A 622 68.52 -1.45 13.74
N LYS A 623 69.15 -0.57 14.52
CA LYS A 623 68.85 -0.34 15.97
C LYS A 623 67.81 0.78 16.15
N PHE A 624 66.86 0.61 17.08
CA PHE A 624 65.82 1.60 17.43
C PHE A 624 65.48 1.59 18.94
N GLU A 625 64.85 2.65 19.44
CA GLU A 625 64.48 2.87 20.87
C GLU A 625 62.98 2.53 21.08
N LYS A 626 62.66 1.67 22.06
CA LYS A 626 61.30 1.11 22.25
C LYS A 626 60.52 1.86 23.34
N LYS A 627 59.35 2.42 23.00
CA LYS A 627 58.39 3.02 23.96
C LYS A 627 57.34 1.99 24.40
N ASP A 628 56.92 2.02 25.67
CA ASP A 628 55.94 1.08 26.24
C ASP A 628 54.50 1.65 26.17
N TRP A 629 53.81 1.31 25.09
CA TRP A 629 52.46 1.81 24.80
C TRP A 629 51.37 1.21 25.71
N ARG A 630 51.62 0.04 26.34
CA ARG A 630 50.63 -0.61 27.23
C ARG A 630 50.42 0.18 28.51
N VAL A 631 51.48 0.82 29.01
CA VAL A 631 51.42 1.67 30.21
C VAL A 631 50.65 2.97 29.93
N GLU A 632 50.79 3.54 28.74
CA GLU A 632 50.11 4.79 28.38
C GLU A 632 48.60 4.59 28.19
N ALA A 633 48.18 3.47 27.58
CA ALA A 633 46.76 3.14 27.40
C ALA A 633 45.98 3.00 28.72
N ASN A 634 46.62 2.50 29.78
CA ASN A 634 45.98 2.27 31.09
C ASN A 634 45.63 3.54 31.89
N ARG A 635 46.08 4.73 31.45
CA ARG A 635 45.80 6.01 32.11
C ARG A 635 44.37 6.53 31.92
N TYR A 636 43.57 5.93 31.04
CA TYR A 636 42.17 6.36 30.80
C TYR A 636 41.29 6.28 32.07
N SER A 637 41.58 5.32 32.96
CA SER A 637 40.86 5.12 34.23
C SER A 637 40.92 6.35 35.15
N ILE A 638 42.08 7.02 35.18
CA ILE A 638 42.30 8.24 35.96
C ILE A 638 41.50 9.40 35.35
N ILE A 639 41.44 9.50 34.02
CA ILE A 639 40.73 10.57 33.30
C ILE A 639 39.21 10.42 33.46
N TYR A 640 38.70 9.19 33.43
CA TYR A 640 37.27 8.92 33.65
C TYR A 640 36.79 9.42 35.02
N SER A 641 37.57 9.13 36.07
CA SER A 641 37.24 9.56 37.43
C SER A 641 37.28 11.07 37.66
N GLY A 642 38.03 11.82 36.83
CA GLY A 642 38.21 13.27 37.00
C GLY A 642 37.42 14.15 36.02
N GLN A 643 37.21 13.70 34.79
CA GLN A 643 36.67 14.52 33.68
C GLN A 643 35.47 13.86 32.97
N GLY A 644 35.04 12.69 33.43
CA GLY A 644 33.86 11.99 32.94
C GLY A 644 34.06 11.22 31.64
N PHE A 645 32.99 10.57 31.19
CA PHE A 645 32.98 9.60 30.10
C PHE A 645 33.54 10.13 28.78
N ALA A 646 33.10 11.31 28.35
CA ALA A 646 33.48 11.86 27.05
C ALA A 646 34.99 12.16 26.95
N ALA A 647 35.62 12.61 28.04
CA ALA A 647 37.04 12.91 28.08
C ALA A 647 37.90 11.63 28.05
N ALA A 648 37.50 10.60 28.81
CA ALA A 648 38.20 9.32 28.83
C ALA A 648 38.14 8.61 27.47
N LYS A 649 36.98 8.66 26.79
CA LYS A 649 36.81 8.14 25.44
C LYS A 649 37.76 8.82 24.44
N LYS A 650 37.79 10.16 24.44
CA LYS A 650 38.64 10.95 23.53
C LYS A 650 40.14 10.68 23.73
N TYR A 651 40.56 10.40 24.97
CA TYR A 651 41.95 10.07 25.27
C TYR A 651 42.38 8.73 24.64
N LEU A 652 41.56 7.68 24.79
CA LEU A 652 41.82 6.37 24.18
C LEU A 652 41.91 6.46 22.65
N ASP A 653 41.03 7.25 22.02
CA ASP A 653 41.08 7.49 20.58
C ASP A 653 42.41 8.13 20.14
N SER A 654 42.92 9.13 20.88
CA SER A 654 44.20 9.78 20.51
C SER A 654 45.43 8.88 20.66
N ILE A 655 45.39 7.93 21.61
CA ILE A 655 46.47 6.96 21.80
C ILE A 655 46.51 6.00 20.61
N MET A 656 45.34 5.52 20.18
CA MET A 656 45.22 4.62 19.04
C MET A 656 45.81 5.25 17.77
N GLU A 657 45.57 6.54 17.53
CA GLU A 657 46.08 7.25 16.37
C GLU A 657 47.61 7.43 16.39
N SER A 658 48.18 7.67 17.58
CA SER A 658 49.63 7.81 17.76
C SER A 658 50.38 6.50 17.45
N ILE A 659 49.83 5.36 17.89
CA ILE A 659 50.41 4.03 17.63
C ILE A 659 50.43 3.72 16.12
N ARG A 660 49.36 4.09 15.39
CA ARG A 660 49.27 3.88 13.94
C ARG A 660 50.27 4.74 13.15
N SER A 661 50.53 5.97 13.60
CA SER A 661 51.50 6.87 12.96
C SER A 661 52.95 6.35 13.04
N GLU A 662 53.35 5.86 14.21
CA GLU A 662 54.69 5.29 14.42
C GLU A 662 54.94 4.05 13.54
N ARG A 663 53.90 3.22 13.37
CA ARG A 663 53.91 2.07 12.46
C ARG A 663 54.27 2.45 11.02
N SER A 664 53.73 3.57 10.53
CA SER A 664 53.92 4.04 9.15
C SER A 664 55.32 4.60 8.89
N SER A 665 55.89 5.36 9.83
CA SER A 665 57.24 5.92 9.70
C SER A 665 58.33 4.86 9.52
N ILE A 666 58.15 3.73 10.22
CA ILE A 666 59.02 2.56 10.21
C ILE A 666 59.00 1.84 8.85
N GLN A 667 57.86 1.82 8.17
CA GLN A 667 57.73 1.24 6.83
C GLN A 667 58.47 2.07 5.77
N ASN A 668 58.45 3.41 5.88
CA ASN A 668 59.06 4.29 4.88
C ASN A 668 60.59 4.24 4.86
N LYS A 669 61.26 4.10 6.01
CA LYS A 669 62.74 4.00 6.07
C LYS A 669 63.30 2.73 5.42
N MET A 670 62.48 1.70 5.26
CA MET A 670 62.88 0.49 4.51
C MET A 670 63.00 0.75 3.01
N ALA A 671 62.30 1.76 2.46
CA ALA A 671 62.21 2.01 1.02
C ALA A 671 63.43 2.75 0.42
N ASP A 672 64.08 3.65 1.15
CA ASP A 672 65.20 4.46 0.61
C ASP A 672 66.49 3.65 0.38
N MET A 673 66.76 2.63 1.20
CA MET A 673 67.89 1.71 0.97
C MET A 673 67.71 0.85 -0.29
N GLU A 674 66.47 0.70 -0.77
CA GLU A 674 66.20 0.03 -2.03
C GLU A 674 66.65 0.89 -3.23
N HIS A 675 66.61 2.24 -3.16
CA HIS A 675 66.84 3.14 -4.31
C HIS A 675 68.23 3.07 -4.96
N LEU A 676 69.33 2.92 -4.20
CA LEU A 676 70.69 2.80 -4.77
C LEU A 676 70.95 1.41 -5.38
N MET A 677 70.19 0.39 -4.97
CA MET A 677 70.10 -0.89 -5.69
C MET A 677 69.17 -0.81 -6.92
N LEU A 678 68.42 0.30 -7.10
CA LEU A 678 67.37 0.45 -8.12
C LEU A 678 67.77 1.28 -9.35
N THR A 679 68.90 2.04 -9.37
CA THR A 679 69.36 2.73 -10.60
C THR A 679 69.95 1.73 -11.59
N LYS A 680 69.03 1.15 -12.35
CA LYS A 680 69.23 -0.01 -13.19
C LYS A 680 69.21 0.39 -14.66
N PHE A 681 70.21 -0.05 -15.42
CA PHE A 681 70.19 0.01 -16.88
C PHE A 681 70.29 -1.42 -17.43
N PRO A 682 69.69 -1.70 -18.60
CA PRO A 682 69.69 -3.05 -19.14
C PRO A 682 71.09 -3.43 -19.63
N CYS A 683 71.57 -4.59 -19.21
CA CYS A 683 72.80 -5.14 -19.76
C CYS A 683 72.57 -5.53 -21.24
N PRO A 684 73.48 -5.18 -22.17
CA PRO A 684 73.31 -5.45 -23.61
C PRO A 684 73.40 -6.93 -23.97
N VAL A 685 73.89 -7.78 -23.05
CA VAL A 685 74.08 -9.22 -23.26
C VAL A 685 72.93 -10.02 -22.67
N CYS A 686 72.55 -9.78 -21.41
CA CYS A 686 71.50 -10.57 -20.76
C CYS A 686 70.15 -9.83 -20.66
N GLY A 687 70.07 -8.56 -21.06
CA GLY A 687 68.86 -7.72 -20.98
C GLY A 687 68.43 -7.38 -19.56
N ARG A 688 68.93 -8.10 -18.54
CA ARG A 688 68.63 -7.86 -17.14
C ARG A 688 69.22 -6.54 -16.70
N MET A 689 68.37 -5.83 -15.99
CA MET A 689 68.69 -4.61 -15.28
C MET A 689 69.84 -4.84 -14.31
N THR A 690 70.97 -4.21 -14.59
CA THR A 690 72.14 -4.19 -13.70
C THR A 690 72.25 -2.82 -13.09
N SER A 691 72.68 -2.75 -11.83
CA SER A 691 72.88 -1.46 -11.19
C SER A 691 74.23 -0.84 -11.58
N LEU A 692 74.33 0.48 -11.41
CA LEU A 692 75.58 1.23 -11.51
C LEU A 692 76.59 0.90 -10.40
N ALA A 693 76.26 0.02 -9.44
CA ALA A 693 77.13 -0.31 -8.31
C ALA A 693 78.27 -1.30 -8.67
N SER A 694 78.36 -1.80 -9.91
CA SER A 694 79.35 -2.81 -10.35
C SER A 694 79.80 -2.64 -11.82
N ASP A 695 81.10 -2.82 -12.10
CA ASP A 695 81.71 -2.74 -13.45
C ASP A 695 81.42 -3.97 -14.35
N ARG A 696 80.78 -4.97 -13.76
CA ARG A 696 80.27 -6.17 -14.42
C ARG A 696 78.77 -6.24 -14.22
N CYS A 697 78.08 -6.83 -15.19
CA CYS A 697 76.67 -7.09 -15.02
C CYS A 697 76.44 -7.98 -13.78
N GLU A 698 75.65 -7.51 -12.83
CA GLU A 698 75.34 -8.22 -11.58
C GLU A 698 74.62 -9.55 -11.82
N SER A 699 73.98 -9.70 -12.99
CA SER A 699 73.24 -10.91 -13.36
C SER A 699 74.05 -11.94 -14.14
N CYS A 700 74.84 -11.52 -15.12
CA CYS A 700 75.56 -12.45 -16.01
C CYS A 700 77.07 -12.42 -15.83
N GLY A 701 77.62 -11.49 -15.04
CA GLY A 701 79.05 -11.36 -14.76
C GLY A 701 79.90 -10.89 -15.93
N VAL A 702 79.31 -10.68 -17.12
CA VAL A 702 80.00 -10.22 -18.32
C VAL A 702 80.44 -8.76 -18.15
N SER A 703 81.63 -8.45 -18.67
CA SER A 703 82.13 -7.08 -18.74
C SER A 703 81.19 -6.22 -19.56
N LEU A 704 80.76 -5.08 -19.02
CA LEU A 704 79.83 -4.19 -19.71
C LEU A 704 80.44 -3.63 -21.00
N GLU A 705 81.74 -3.35 -21.01
CA GLU A 705 82.47 -2.89 -22.19
C GLU A 705 82.47 -3.92 -23.34
N GLU A 706 82.74 -5.19 -23.00
CA GLU A 706 82.71 -6.29 -23.96
C GLU A 706 81.29 -6.53 -24.47
N GLY A 707 80.30 -6.48 -23.58
CA GLY A 707 78.90 -6.66 -23.91
C GLY A 707 78.36 -5.63 -24.89
N PHE A 708 78.61 -4.34 -24.66
CA PHE A 708 78.13 -3.28 -25.55
C PHE A 708 78.86 -3.29 -26.90
N THR A 709 80.15 -3.67 -26.92
CA THR A 709 80.93 -3.80 -28.17
C THR A 709 80.38 -4.90 -29.06
N ASN A 710 80.04 -6.05 -28.48
CA ASN A 710 79.42 -7.15 -29.22
C ASN A 710 78.03 -6.78 -29.73
N LYS A 711 77.21 -6.11 -28.91
CA LYS A 711 75.85 -5.69 -29.32
C LYS A 711 75.86 -4.68 -30.47
N ARG A 712 76.83 -3.78 -30.52
CA ARG A 712 77.02 -2.86 -31.66
C ARG A 712 77.27 -3.62 -32.97
N ASN A 713 78.11 -4.65 -32.93
CA ASN A 713 78.43 -5.44 -34.14
C ASN A 713 77.21 -6.24 -34.63
N GLU A 714 76.40 -6.76 -33.71
CA GLU A 714 75.14 -7.42 -34.01
C GLU A 714 74.16 -6.48 -34.73
N LEU A 715 73.94 -5.26 -34.20
CA LEU A 715 73.06 -4.27 -34.80
C LEU A 715 73.53 -3.82 -36.20
N LYS A 716 74.85 -3.80 -36.44
CA LYS A 716 75.41 -3.51 -37.78
C LYS A 716 75.09 -4.63 -38.77
N GLN A 717 75.19 -5.88 -38.35
CA GLN A 717 74.84 -7.03 -39.19
C GLN A 717 73.34 -7.07 -39.52
N GLU A 718 72.48 -6.69 -38.57
CA GLU A 718 71.03 -6.60 -38.77
C GLU A 718 70.67 -5.50 -39.79
N LEU A 719 71.29 -4.32 -39.68
CA LEU A 719 71.14 -3.23 -40.64
C LEU A 719 71.46 -3.66 -42.07
N ASP A 720 72.57 -4.39 -42.24
CA ASP A 720 73.04 -4.85 -43.54
C ASP A 720 72.08 -5.89 -44.16
N SER A 721 71.45 -6.72 -43.33
CA SER A 721 70.45 -7.72 -43.78
C SER A 721 69.14 -7.08 -44.27
N LEU A 722 68.62 -6.08 -43.53
CA LEU A 722 67.42 -5.33 -43.90
C LEU A 722 67.63 -4.53 -45.18
N GLY A 723 68.86 -4.03 -45.40
CA GLY A 723 69.25 -3.36 -46.64
C GLY A 723 69.14 -4.25 -47.89
N VAL A 724 69.28 -5.58 -47.74
CA VAL A 724 69.11 -6.54 -48.84
C VAL A 724 67.63 -6.79 -49.13
N GLU A 725 66.79 -6.96 -48.10
CA GLU A 725 65.35 -7.22 -48.25
C GLU A 725 64.57 -6.02 -48.85
N LEU A 726 64.92 -4.79 -48.44
CA LEU A 726 64.34 -3.57 -49.01
C LEU A 726 64.59 -3.43 -50.51
N LYS A 727 65.76 -3.87 -50.97
CA LYS A 727 66.13 -3.91 -52.40
C LYS A 727 65.35 -4.98 -53.16
N ALA A 728 65.12 -6.15 -52.56
CA ALA A 728 64.33 -7.23 -53.17
C ALA A 728 62.85 -6.85 -53.36
N LYS A 729 62.28 -6.05 -52.44
CA LYS A 729 60.89 -5.55 -52.50
C LYS A 729 60.73 -4.21 -53.25
N LYS A 730 61.80 -3.68 -53.87
CA LYS A 730 61.83 -2.44 -54.68
C LYS A 730 61.42 -1.15 -53.94
N ILE A 731 61.71 -1.03 -52.63
CA ILE A 731 61.32 0.14 -51.82
C ILE A 731 62.43 1.20 -51.84
N THR A 732 62.30 2.21 -52.71
CA THR A 732 63.34 3.24 -52.99
C THR A 732 63.62 4.24 -51.85
N ARG A 733 62.73 4.35 -50.86
CA ARG A 733 62.87 5.30 -49.72
C ARG A 733 63.80 4.79 -48.61
N GLY A 734 64.06 3.48 -48.55
CA GLY A 734 64.81 2.81 -47.48
C GLY A 734 66.32 3.13 -47.45
N ASP A 735 66.93 3.41 -48.60
CA ASP A 735 68.38 3.59 -48.72
C ASP A 735 68.94 4.77 -47.90
N ARG A 736 68.16 5.84 -47.71
CA ARG A 736 68.60 7.01 -46.90
C ARG A 736 68.60 6.73 -45.40
N LEU A 737 67.66 5.91 -44.92
CA LEU A 737 67.55 5.57 -43.50
C LEU A 737 68.69 4.64 -43.08
N VAL A 738 69.07 3.71 -43.96
CA VAL A 738 70.22 2.81 -43.73
C VAL A 738 71.50 3.61 -43.47
N ALA A 739 71.77 4.65 -44.27
CA ALA A 739 72.93 5.52 -44.09
C ALA A 739 72.91 6.30 -42.76
N SER A 740 71.72 6.64 -42.23
CA SER A 740 71.59 7.36 -40.96
C SER A 740 71.91 6.48 -39.74
N VAL A 741 71.54 5.19 -39.79
CA VAL A 741 71.78 4.26 -38.68
C VAL A 741 73.26 3.94 -38.57
N ASP A 742 73.97 3.85 -39.69
CA ASP A 742 75.43 3.65 -39.71
C ASP A 742 76.20 4.73 -38.95
N THR A 743 75.77 5.99 -39.06
CA THR A 743 76.38 7.11 -38.32
C THR A 743 76.18 7.01 -36.81
N LEU A 744 75.02 6.51 -36.34
CA LEU A 744 74.75 6.36 -34.91
C LEU A 744 75.53 5.20 -34.29
N LEU A 745 75.73 4.11 -35.02
CA LEU A 745 76.59 2.99 -34.60
C LEU A 745 78.04 3.45 -34.37
N ALA A 746 78.52 4.44 -35.13
CA ALA A 746 79.83 5.04 -34.90
C ALA A 746 79.90 5.83 -33.58
N HIS A 747 78.90 6.67 -33.26
CA HIS A 747 78.84 7.38 -31.96
C HIS A 747 78.69 6.44 -30.76
N MET A 748 77.95 5.33 -30.91
CA MET A 748 77.85 4.32 -29.83
C MET A 748 79.22 3.74 -29.47
N ALA A 749 80.09 3.53 -30.45
CA ALA A 749 81.46 3.05 -30.21
C ALA A 749 82.28 4.02 -29.34
N GLU A 750 82.07 5.32 -29.53
CA GLU A 750 82.75 6.37 -28.78
C GLU A 750 82.32 6.37 -27.30
N ASN A 751 81.02 6.28 -27.01
CA ASN A 751 80.51 6.25 -25.63
C ASN A 751 80.93 5.00 -24.84
N ILE A 752 81.05 3.85 -25.51
CA ILE A 752 81.56 2.61 -24.89
C ILE A 752 83.01 2.83 -24.41
N SER A 753 83.85 3.47 -25.23
CA SER A 753 85.24 3.76 -24.88
C SER A 753 85.39 4.73 -23.69
N ALA A 754 84.34 5.53 -23.41
CA ALA A 754 84.29 6.49 -22.30
C ALA A 754 83.64 5.95 -21.01
N LYS A 755 83.27 4.66 -20.95
CA LYS A 755 82.60 4.00 -19.80
C LYS A 755 81.26 4.61 -19.34
N GLN A 756 80.59 5.35 -20.21
CA GLN A 756 79.24 5.90 -19.95
C GLN A 756 78.18 4.88 -20.38
N TYR A 757 78.08 3.77 -19.64
CA TYR A 757 77.29 2.59 -20.05
C TYR A 757 75.77 2.83 -20.03
N ASP A 758 75.29 3.74 -19.20
CA ASP A 758 73.92 4.24 -19.21
C ASP A 758 73.58 4.96 -20.53
N LYS A 759 74.48 5.81 -21.02
CA LYS A 759 74.31 6.54 -22.29
C LYS A 759 74.56 5.68 -23.53
N ALA A 760 75.51 4.74 -23.46
CA ALA A 760 75.70 3.73 -24.50
C ALA A 760 74.46 2.82 -24.61
N SER A 761 73.84 2.48 -23.47
CA SER A 761 72.55 1.77 -23.43
C SER A 761 71.40 2.58 -24.03
N GLU A 762 71.42 3.91 -23.90
CA GLU A 762 70.41 4.79 -24.50
C GLU A 762 70.55 4.83 -26.05
N LEU A 763 71.77 4.91 -26.56
CA LEU A 763 72.01 4.85 -28.01
C LEU A 763 71.67 3.49 -28.63
N VAL A 764 71.87 2.38 -27.92
CA VAL A 764 71.36 1.05 -28.35
C VAL A 764 69.88 1.15 -28.62
N LYS A 765 69.11 1.75 -27.71
CA LYS A 765 67.67 1.92 -27.87
C LYS A 765 67.33 2.79 -29.08
N THR A 766 68.00 3.92 -29.30
CA THR A 766 67.73 4.79 -30.45
C THR A 766 68.08 4.16 -31.81
N ILE A 767 69.16 3.37 -31.86
CA ILE A 767 69.57 2.62 -33.06
C ILE A 767 68.58 1.49 -33.33
N ASP A 768 68.20 0.75 -32.29
CA ASP A 768 67.19 -0.32 -32.34
C ASP A 768 65.82 0.23 -32.75
N GLU A 769 65.43 1.43 -32.30
CA GLU A 769 64.21 2.14 -32.73
C GLU A 769 64.25 2.53 -34.21
N LYS A 770 65.39 2.98 -34.73
CA LYS A 770 65.53 3.33 -36.16
C LYS A 770 65.60 2.09 -37.05
N LEU A 771 66.24 1.01 -36.59
CA LEU A 771 66.22 -0.29 -37.26
C LEU A 771 64.81 -0.88 -37.26
N LYS A 772 64.11 -0.79 -36.12
CA LYS A 772 62.68 -1.10 -36.03
C LYS A 772 61.87 -0.24 -36.97
N TYR A 773 62.12 1.05 -37.11
CA TYR A 773 61.39 1.89 -38.07
C TYR A 773 61.62 1.47 -39.53
N ILE A 774 62.84 1.03 -39.87
CA ILE A 774 63.15 0.46 -41.19
C ILE A 774 62.43 -0.89 -41.38
N GLN A 775 62.44 -1.76 -40.36
CA GLN A 775 61.63 -2.97 -40.29
C GLN A 775 60.13 -2.67 -40.30
N GLU A 776 59.70 -1.51 -39.80
CA GLU A 776 58.31 -1.07 -39.72
C GLU A 776 57.85 -0.49 -41.07
N ILE A 777 58.74 0.08 -41.89
CA ILE A 777 58.41 0.44 -43.27
C ILE A 777 58.30 -0.81 -44.14
N LEU A 778 59.28 -1.71 -44.07
CA LEU A 778 59.21 -3.02 -44.74
C LEU A 778 57.99 -3.81 -44.24
N GLY A 779 57.76 -3.73 -42.93
CA GLY A 779 56.65 -4.29 -42.19
C GLY A 779 55.33 -3.64 -42.56
N ARG A 780 55.24 -2.33 -42.83
CA ARG A 780 54.02 -1.65 -43.29
C ARG A 780 53.61 -2.10 -44.68
N THR A 781 54.56 -2.36 -45.58
CA THR A 781 54.23 -2.87 -46.91
C THR A 781 53.79 -4.33 -46.85
N ILE A 782 54.42 -5.15 -46.01
CA ILE A 782 53.95 -6.52 -45.70
C ILE A 782 52.61 -6.48 -44.92
N SER A 783 52.44 -5.48 -44.05
CA SER A 783 51.25 -5.23 -43.24
C SER A 783 50.09 -4.88 -44.16
N GLN A 784 50.26 -3.99 -45.13
CA GLN A 784 49.23 -3.63 -46.10
C GLN A 784 48.77 -4.83 -46.94
N GLU A 785 49.67 -5.73 -47.33
CA GLU A 785 49.27 -7.00 -47.98
C GLU A 785 48.55 -7.96 -47.01
N SER A 786 48.95 -7.97 -45.74
CA SER A 786 48.28 -8.76 -44.69
C SER A 786 46.94 -8.15 -44.25
N GLU A 787 46.81 -6.82 -44.24
CA GLU A 787 45.64 -6.01 -43.89
C GLU A 787 44.59 -6.18 -44.97
N LEU A 788 44.98 -6.13 -46.25
CA LEU A 788 44.05 -6.45 -47.33
C LEU A 788 43.49 -7.88 -47.18
N LYS A 789 44.35 -8.86 -46.88
CA LYS A 789 43.89 -10.24 -46.63
C LYS A 789 43.01 -10.35 -45.39
N ALA A 790 43.32 -9.62 -44.33
CA ALA A 790 42.56 -9.60 -43.09
C ALA A 790 41.18 -8.96 -43.30
N HIS A 791 41.12 -7.79 -43.96
CA HIS A 791 39.87 -7.11 -44.28
C HIS A 791 39.00 -7.95 -45.22
N LEU A 792 39.57 -8.62 -46.22
CA LEU A 792 38.82 -9.53 -47.08
C LEU A 792 38.27 -10.74 -46.31
N ALA A 793 39.03 -11.32 -45.39
CA ALA A 793 38.54 -12.40 -44.51
C ALA A 793 37.48 -11.92 -43.52
N GLU A 794 37.58 -10.67 -43.05
CA GLU A 794 36.62 -10.03 -42.15
C GLU A 794 35.30 -9.73 -42.87
N ILE A 795 35.36 -9.21 -44.10
CA ILE A 795 34.17 -9.03 -44.95
C ILE A 795 33.48 -10.39 -45.20
N ASP A 796 34.22 -11.44 -45.55
CA ASP A 796 33.65 -12.76 -45.82
C ASP A 796 32.95 -13.33 -44.57
N LYS A 797 33.56 -13.15 -43.39
CA LYS A 797 32.96 -13.51 -42.10
C LYS A 797 31.66 -12.76 -41.82
N HIS A 798 31.63 -11.44 -42.07
CA HIS A 798 30.42 -10.63 -41.89
C HIS A 798 29.31 -11.04 -42.87
N LEU A 799 29.67 -11.35 -44.13
CA LEU A 799 28.72 -11.82 -45.15
C LEU A 799 28.10 -13.18 -44.80
N GLU A 800 28.77 -14.03 -44.02
CA GLU A 800 28.20 -15.26 -43.46
C GLU A 800 27.33 -15.01 -42.21
N ALA A 801 27.73 -14.08 -41.34
CA ALA A 801 27.06 -13.83 -40.06
C ALA A 801 25.77 -13.01 -40.18
N ILE A 802 25.76 -11.98 -41.04
CA ILE A 802 24.62 -11.05 -41.17
C ILE A 802 23.32 -11.76 -41.58
N PRO A 803 23.29 -12.68 -42.58
CA PRO A 803 22.07 -13.41 -42.94
C PRO A 803 21.49 -14.25 -41.80
N ALA A 804 22.35 -14.86 -40.96
CA ALA A 804 21.90 -15.62 -39.80
C ALA A 804 21.28 -14.71 -38.71
N LEU A 805 21.85 -13.52 -38.50
CA LEU A 805 21.32 -12.52 -37.57
C LEU A 805 19.99 -11.93 -38.06
N ILE A 806 19.83 -11.72 -39.38
CA ILE A 806 18.56 -11.31 -39.99
C ILE A 806 17.48 -12.38 -39.75
N ALA A 807 17.80 -13.66 -39.98
CA ALA A 807 16.88 -14.76 -39.70
C ALA A 807 16.48 -14.81 -38.21
N GLN A 808 17.44 -14.63 -37.30
CA GLN A 808 17.18 -14.58 -35.86
C GLN A 808 16.28 -13.40 -35.47
N ALA A 809 16.45 -12.22 -36.08
CA ALA A 809 15.59 -11.07 -35.84
C ALA A 809 14.14 -11.34 -36.30
N HIS A 810 13.97 -11.98 -37.46
CA HIS A 810 12.65 -12.36 -37.98
C HIS A 810 11.94 -13.42 -37.14
N GLU A 811 12.66 -14.43 -36.64
CA GLU A 811 12.10 -15.42 -35.69
C GLU A 811 11.54 -14.76 -34.43
N ASN A 812 12.17 -13.68 -33.98
CA ASN A 812 11.73 -12.90 -32.81
C ASN A 812 10.78 -11.75 -33.16
N SER A 813 10.27 -11.67 -34.40
CA SER A 813 9.35 -10.63 -34.89
C SER A 813 9.87 -9.18 -34.75
N ILE A 814 11.20 -8.98 -34.86
CA ILE A 814 11.84 -7.66 -34.78
C ILE A 814 11.88 -7.03 -36.17
N ASP A 815 11.31 -5.82 -36.34
CA ASP A 815 11.37 -5.08 -37.61
C ASP A 815 12.79 -4.53 -37.87
N ILE A 816 13.46 -5.12 -38.87
CA ILE A 816 14.79 -4.74 -39.34
C ILE A 816 14.78 -4.30 -40.82
N SER A 817 13.62 -3.97 -41.37
CA SER A 817 13.42 -3.67 -42.80
C SER A 817 14.32 -2.54 -43.33
N SER A 818 14.65 -1.56 -42.48
CA SER A 818 15.62 -0.48 -42.78
C SER A 818 17.05 -1.02 -42.97
N ILE A 819 17.46 -1.96 -42.12
CA ILE A 819 18.81 -2.52 -42.11
C ILE A 819 18.98 -3.52 -43.26
N GLU A 820 17.95 -4.31 -43.58
CA GLU A 820 17.95 -5.19 -44.76
C GLU A 820 18.13 -4.42 -46.06
N LYS A 821 17.46 -3.27 -46.22
CA LYS A 821 17.65 -2.39 -47.38
C LYS A 821 19.07 -1.84 -47.48
N ARG A 822 19.69 -1.50 -46.34
CA ARG A 822 21.10 -1.07 -46.29
C ARG A 822 22.03 -2.22 -46.71
N PHE A 823 21.83 -3.42 -46.19
CA PHE A 823 22.64 -4.60 -46.55
C PHE A 823 22.53 -4.94 -48.05
N ALA A 824 21.33 -4.87 -48.62
CA ALA A 824 21.11 -5.10 -50.05
C ALA A 824 21.83 -4.08 -50.95
N ALA A 825 22.01 -2.84 -50.48
CA ALA A 825 22.64 -1.76 -51.25
C ALA A 825 24.17 -1.91 -51.39
N PHE A 826 24.84 -2.62 -50.48
CA PHE A 826 26.30 -2.81 -50.51
C PHE A 826 26.77 -4.02 -51.35
N GLY A 827 25.83 -4.80 -51.89
CA GLY A 827 26.13 -6.01 -52.66
C GLY A 827 26.53 -7.19 -51.78
N GLY A 828 26.34 -8.42 -52.26
CA GLY A 828 26.76 -9.63 -51.54
C GLY A 828 28.21 -9.98 -51.82
N LYS A 829 28.48 -11.23 -52.17
CA LYS A 829 29.82 -11.70 -52.58
C LYS A 829 30.39 -10.98 -53.82
N GLU A 830 29.57 -10.23 -54.55
CA GLU A 830 29.96 -9.42 -55.70
C GLU A 830 30.89 -8.25 -55.33
N ALA A 831 30.77 -7.70 -54.11
CA ALA A 831 31.63 -6.62 -53.62
C ALA A 831 33.11 -7.06 -53.44
N LEU A 832 33.36 -8.34 -53.14
CA LEU A 832 34.71 -8.90 -53.01
C LEU A 832 35.45 -8.95 -54.36
N ALA A 833 34.72 -9.16 -55.46
CA ALA A 833 35.29 -9.18 -56.80
C ALA A 833 35.77 -7.80 -57.23
N GLU A 834 35.06 -6.74 -56.83
CA GLU A 834 35.40 -5.33 -57.14
C GLU A 834 36.71 -4.89 -56.44
N VAL A 835 36.88 -5.24 -55.15
CA VAL A 835 38.10 -4.91 -54.39
C VAL A 835 39.34 -5.58 -54.96
N SER A 836 39.20 -6.82 -55.47
CA SER A 836 40.32 -7.59 -56.03
C SER A 836 40.91 -7.01 -57.32
N ALA A 837 40.22 -6.06 -57.96
CA ALA A 837 40.65 -5.41 -59.20
C ALA A 837 41.42 -4.08 -58.98
N LEU A 838 41.57 -3.60 -57.74
CA LEU A 838 42.18 -2.30 -57.41
C LEU A 838 43.69 -2.39 -57.09
N PRO A 839 44.47 -1.29 -57.28
CA PRO A 839 45.85 -1.17 -56.79
C PRO A 839 45.95 -1.32 -55.26
N LEU A 840 47.05 -1.87 -54.72
CA LEU A 840 47.16 -2.31 -53.30
C LEU A 840 46.73 -1.26 -52.27
N GLU A 841 47.11 0.01 -52.44
CA GLU A 841 46.77 1.09 -51.49
C GLU A 841 45.28 1.47 -51.55
N GLU A 842 44.70 1.48 -52.76
CA GLU A 842 43.26 1.71 -52.98
C GLU A 842 42.42 0.50 -52.56
N ALA A 843 42.91 -0.72 -52.78
CA ALA A 843 42.27 -1.97 -52.39
C ALA A 843 42.19 -2.10 -50.86
N VAL A 844 43.26 -1.74 -50.13
CA VAL A 844 43.27 -1.71 -48.65
C VAL A 844 42.26 -0.68 -48.14
N THR A 845 42.22 0.51 -48.73
CA THR A 845 41.28 1.56 -48.32
C THR A 845 39.83 1.14 -48.56
N ARG A 846 39.54 0.60 -49.74
CA ARG A 846 38.17 0.18 -50.12
C ARG A 846 37.69 -1.04 -49.33
N SER A 847 38.56 -2.03 -49.11
CA SER A 847 38.24 -3.20 -48.27
C SER A 847 37.99 -2.80 -46.82
N LYS A 848 38.74 -1.84 -46.29
CA LYS A 848 38.51 -1.32 -44.95
C LYS A 848 37.15 -0.62 -44.82
N GLU A 849 36.79 0.26 -45.75
CA GLU A 849 35.47 0.92 -45.77
C GLU A 849 34.31 -0.08 -45.83
N LEU A 850 34.45 -1.13 -46.66
CA LEU A 850 33.47 -2.22 -46.76
C LEU A 850 33.41 -3.04 -45.47
N ALA A 851 34.55 -3.42 -44.89
CA ALA A 851 34.62 -4.15 -43.63
C ALA A 851 33.95 -3.36 -42.49
N GLU A 852 34.26 -2.07 -42.36
CA GLU A 852 33.63 -1.17 -41.38
C GLU A 852 32.12 -1.02 -41.61
N SER A 853 31.68 -0.93 -42.87
CA SER A 853 30.26 -0.84 -43.21
C SER A 853 29.50 -2.11 -42.85
N TYR A 854 30.03 -3.29 -43.17
CA TYR A 854 29.41 -4.57 -42.78
C TYR A 854 29.50 -4.81 -41.28
N ALA A 855 30.60 -4.44 -40.62
CA ALA A 855 30.72 -4.51 -39.16
C ALA A 855 29.71 -3.59 -38.46
N GLN A 856 29.47 -2.39 -39.00
CA GLN A 856 28.44 -1.48 -38.50
C GLN A 856 27.04 -2.06 -38.71
N ILE A 857 26.75 -2.67 -39.87
CA ILE A 857 25.48 -3.35 -40.12
C ILE A 857 25.29 -4.52 -39.15
N GLU A 858 26.30 -5.38 -38.97
CA GLU A 858 26.26 -6.47 -38.00
C GLU A 858 26.06 -5.95 -36.58
N SER A 859 26.76 -4.88 -36.19
CA SER A 859 26.62 -4.25 -34.88
C SER A 859 25.25 -3.62 -34.69
N ASP A 860 24.69 -2.97 -35.70
CA ASP A 860 23.36 -2.36 -35.65
C ASP A 860 22.30 -3.47 -35.45
N ILE A 861 22.41 -4.59 -36.16
CA ILE A 861 21.52 -5.76 -35.99
C ILE A 861 21.70 -6.36 -34.59
N LYS A 862 22.94 -6.59 -34.14
CA LYS A 862 23.22 -7.13 -32.79
C LYS A 862 22.73 -6.20 -31.70
N ASN A 863 22.91 -4.88 -31.84
CA ASN A 863 22.43 -3.90 -30.86
C ASN A 863 20.90 -3.84 -30.85
N THR A 864 20.25 -3.99 -32.00
CA THR A 864 18.78 -4.04 -32.09
C THR A 864 18.24 -5.31 -31.42
N ILE A 865 18.85 -6.47 -31.69
CA ILE A 865 18.54 -7.74 -31.02
C ILE A 865 18.83 -7.65 -29.51
N ALA A 866 19.96 -7.07 -29.12
CA ALA A 866 20.36 -6.92 -27.72
C ALA A 866 19.43 -5.97 -26.95
N LYS A 867 19.04 -4.84 -27.55
CA LYS A 867 18.03 -3.94 -26.96
C LYS A 867 16.71 -4.67 -26.73
N PHE A 868 16.23 -5.40 -27.74
CA PHE A 868 15.01 -6.21 -27.61
C PHE A 868 15.14 -7.28 -26.51
N MET A 869 16.26 -8.00 -26.46
CA MET A 869 16.56 -9.00 -25.41
C MET A 869 16.63 -8.37 -24.01
N VAL A 870 17.20 -7.17 -23.87
CA VAL A 870 17.26 -6.44 -22.60
C VAL A 870 15.85 -6.06 -22.16
N SER A 871 15.01 -5.54 -23.06
CA SER A 871 13.59 -5.24 -22.79
C SER A 871 12.82 -6.49 -22.34
N VAL A 872 13.02 -7.63 -23.00
CA VAL A 872 12.39 -8.91 -22.64
C VAL A 872 12.88 -9.42 -21.28
N SER A 873 14.18 -9.38 -21.01
CA SER A 873 14.74 -9.82 -19.72
C SER A 873 14.32 -8.92 -18.55
N ALA A 874 14.21 -7.62 -18.78
CA ALA A 874 13.73 -6.66 -17.80
C ALA A 874 12.22 -6.84 -17.56
N PHE A 875 11.44 -7.16 -18.60
CA PHE A 875 10.03 -7.50 -18.47
C PHE A 875 9.81 -8.80 -17.67
N GLU A 876 10.57 -9.86 -17.97
CA GLU A 876 10.57 -11.09 -17.18
C GLU A 876 10.91 -10.80 -15.72
N ARG A 877 11.90 -9.93 -15.47
CA ARG A 877 12.29 -9.54 -14.12
C ARG A 877 11.22 -8.73 -13.38
N VAL A 878 10.54 -7.81 -14.06
CA VAL A 878 9.41 -7.05 -13.50
C VAL A 878 8.27 -8.00 -13.16
N ASN A 879 7.93 -8.94 -14.05
CA ASN A 879 6.85 -9.90 -13.82
C ASN A 879 7.18 -10.88 -12.67
N GLU A 880 8.44 -11.33 -12.59
CA GLU A 880 8.95 -12.18 -11.51
C GLU A 880 8.88 -11.46 -10.15
N LEU A 881 9.35 -10.21 -10.08
CA LEU A 881 9.30 -9.39 -8.87
C LEU A 881 7.87 -9.01 -8.48
N PHE A 882 7.01 -8.70 -9.44
CA PHE A 882 5.59 -8.42 -9.17
C PHE A 882 4.89 -9.64 -8.58
N THR A 883 5.18 -10.82 -9.12
CA THR A 883 4.68 -12.09 -8.58
C THR A 883 5.25 -12.38 -7.18
N GLU A 884 6.54 -12.14 -6.95
CA GLU A 884 7.17 -12.27 -5.62
C GLU A 884 6.51 -11.33 -4.59
N VAL A 885 6.31 -10.05 -4.95
CA VAL A 885 5.66 -9.08 -4.05
C VAL A 885 4.21 -9.45 -3.76
N SER A 886 3.42 -9.85 -4.78
CA SER A 886 2.03 -10.26 -4.61
C SER A 886 1.88 -11.51 -3.72
N THR A 887 2.76 -12.50 -3.91
CA THR A 887 2.80 -13.70 -3.06
C THR A 887 3.23 -13.37 -1.63
N LEU A 888 4.19 -12.46 -1.44
CA LEU A 888 4.61 -11.98 -0.11
C LEU A 888 3.48 -11.21 0.60
N ILE A 889 2.71 -10.38 -0.10
CA ILE A 889 1.53 -9.69 0.46
C ILE A 889 0.48 -10.71 0.92
N THR A 890 0.26 -11.76 0.13
CA THR A 890 -0.70 -12.82 0.48
C THR A 890 -0.22 -13.61 1.72
N ARG A 891 1.07 -13.93 1.81
CA ARG A 891 1.66 -14.55 3.01
C ARG A 891 1.61 -13.63 4.23
N ALA A 892 1.87 -12.33 4.05
CA ALA A 892 1.79 -11.32 5.11
C ALA A 892 0.38 -11.27 5.73
N LYS A 893 -0.68 -11.29 4.91
CA LYS A 893 -2.07 -11.40 5.37
C LYS A 893 -2.33 -12.67 6.19
N GLY A 894 -1.70 -13.80 5.81
CA GLY A 894 -1.81 -15.06 6.54
C GLY A 894 -1.26 -14.99 7.97
N TYR A 895 -0.36 -14.05 8.26
CA TYR A 895 0.20 -13.78 9.59
C TYR A 895 -0.43 -12.55 10.27
N GLY A 896 -1.55 -12.04 9.75
CA GLY A 896 -2.27 -10.90 10.35
C GLY A 896 -1.66 -9.52 10.06
N MET A 897 -0.66 -9.40 9.19
CA MET A 897 -0.03 -8.11 8.90
C MET A 897 -0.95 -7.17 8.12
N ALA A 898 -0.94 -5.88 8.47
CA ALA A 898 -1.55 -4.82 7.69
C ALA A 898 -0.84 -4.67 6.33
N THR A 899 -1.59 -4.84 5.24
CA THR A 899 -1.03 -4.86 3.87
C THR A 899 -1.59 -3.78 2.94
N GLU A 900 -2.45 -2.90 3.46
CA GLU A 900 -3.06 -1.82 2.66
C GLU A 900 -2.03 -0.84 2.09
N GLU A 901 -1.00 -0.49 2.86
CA GLU A 901 0.06 0.41 2.40
C GLU A 901 0.86 -0.20 1.23
N TYR A 902 1.27 -1.47 1.37
CA TYR A 902 2.00 -2.19 0.31
C TYR A 902 1.13 -2.41 -0.92
N SER A 903 -0.16 -2.71 -0.74
CA SER A 903 -1.13 -2.85 -1.84
C SER A 903 -1.34 -1.52 -2.58
N LYS A 904 -1.36 -0.39 -1.86
CA LYS A 904 -1.47 0.95 -2.43
C LYS A 904 -0.20 1.36 -3.20
N ARG A 905 0.98 1.06 -2.66
CA ARG A 905 2.28 1.28 -3.35
C ARG A 905 2.40 0.42 -4.60
N LEU A 906 1.94 -0.84 -4.55
CA LEU A 906 1.90 -1.74 -5.71
C LEU A 906 0.89 -1.27 -6.77
N GLY A 907 -0.30 -0.84 -6.36
CA GLY A 907 -1.33 -0.31 -7.27
C GLY A 907 -1.00 1.06 -7.86
N GLY A 908 -0.04 1.79 -7.29
CA GLY A 908 0.50 3.03 -7.85
C GLY A 908 1.50 2.82 -8.99
N LEU A 909 1.99 1.58 -9.19
CA LEU A 909 2.83 1.23 -10.33
C LEU A 909 1.92 0.93 -11.52
N ASN A 910 2.04 1.73 -12.59
CA ASN A 910 1.22 1.58 -13.80
C ASN A 910 1.78 0.45 -14.69
N VAL A 911 1.82 -0.78 -14.14
CA VAL A 911 2.44 -1.95 -14.82
C VAL A 911 1.74 -2.24 -16.15
N ASN A 912 0.44 -1.95 -16.26
CA ASN A 912 -0.32 -2.13 -17.51
C ASN A 912 0.08 -1.14 -18.61
N SER A 913 0.38 0.13 -18.27
CA SER A 913 0.91 1.06 -19.27
C SER A 913 2.32 0.66 -19.68
N LEU A 914 3.15 0.22 -18.73
CA LEU A 914 4.49 -0.28 -19.01
C LEU A 914 4.45 -1.50 -19.96
N ILE A 915 3.47 -2.39 -19.79
CA ILE A 915 3.22 -3.53 -20.69
C ILE A 915 2.87 -3.03 -22.11
N GLU A 916 1.96 -2.06 -22.24
CA GLU A 916 1.63 -1.46 -23.54
C GLU A 916 2.83 -0.78 -24.20
N ASP A 917 3.67 -0.09 -23.43
CA ASP A 917 4.85 0.62 -23.93
C ASP A 917 5.96 -0.38 -24.37
N ILE A 918 6.07 -1.53 -23.68
CA ILE A 918 6.93 -2.65 -24.06
C ILE A 918 6.43 -3.30 -25.36
N GLU A 919 5.13 -3.53 -25.49
CA GLU A 919 4.53 -4.08 -26.72
C GLU A 919 4.69 -3.13 -27.93
N LYS A 920 4.75 -1.82 -27.70
CA LYS A 920 4.99 -0.79 -28.73
C LYS A 920 6.46 -0.48 -28.97
N ASN A 921 7.38 -1.05 -28.18
CA ASN A 921 8.82 -0.82 -28.26
C ASN A 921 9.23 0.66 -27.97
N GLU A 922 8.47 1.36 -27.12
CA GLU A 922 8.64 2.79 -26.79
C GLU A 922 9.12 3.03 -25.34
N VAL A 923 9.67 2.01 -24.69
CA VAL A 923 9.97 2.03 -23.24
C VAL A 923 11.14 2.96 -22.91
N ASP A 924 10.93 3.87 -21.95
CA ASP A 924 12.01 4.63 -21.32
C ASP A 924 12.82 3.72 -20.38
N GLU A 925 14.10 3.52 -20.72
CA GLU A 925 15.07 2.71 -19.96
C GLU A 925 15.20 3.17 -18.49
N LYS A 926 15.01 4.47 -18.22
CA LYS A 926 15.00 5.00 -16.84
C LYS A 926 13.74 4.63 -16.07
N GLU A 927 12.60 4.62 -16.73
CA GLU A 927 11.32 4.29 -16.10
C GLU A 927 11.25 2.80 -15.75
N LEU A 928 11.78 1.96 -16.63
CA LEU A 928 11.93 0.52 -16.40
C LEU A 928 12.90 0.23 -15.24
N ALA A 929 14.07 0.87 -15.21
CA ALA A 929 15.03 0.73 -14.12
C ALA A 929 14.48 1.21 -12.77
N ASN A 930 13.74 2.31 -12.76
CA ASN A 930 13.09 2.83 -11.56
C ASN A 930 12.01 1.86 -11.04
N THR A 931 11.22 1.28 -11.94
CA THR A 931 10.18 0.29 -11.59
C THR A 931 10.79 -0.98 -11.00
N VAL A 932 11.88 -1.49 -11.58
CA VAL A 932 12.63 -2.64 -11.05
C VAL A 932 13.20 -2.34 -9.66
N ASN A 933 13.79 -1.16 -9.45
CA ASN A 933 14.32 -0.77 -8.14
C ASN A 933 13.21 -0.68 -7.08
N ILE A 934 12.09 -0.04 -7.39
CA ILE A 934 10.95 0.08 -6.47
C ILE A 934 10.40 -1.31 -6.10
N LEU A 935 10.20 -2.20 -7.08
CA LEU A 935 9.70 -3.56 -6.85
C LEU A 935 10.71 -4.41 -6.05
N SER A 936 12.00 -4.30 -6.36
CA SER A 936 13.07 -5.00 -5.64
C SER A 936 13.16 -4.55 -4.17
N ASP A 937 13.08 -3.25 -3.91
CA ASP A 937 13.08 -2.71 -2.55
C ASP A 937 11.84 -3.15 -1.77
N LEU A 938 10.66 -3.11 -2.41
CA LEU A 938 9.42 -3.59 -1.80
C LEU A 938 9.51 -5.07 -1.45
N ALA A 939 10.02 -5.90 -2.37
CA ALA A 939 10.21 -7.33 -2.17
C ALA A 939 11.17 -7.60 -0.99
N ALA A 940 12.31 -6.91 -0.93
CA ALA A 940 13.30 -7.07 0.13
C ALA A 940 12.77 -6.64 1.52
N GLU A 941 11.96 -5.57 1.58
CA GLU A 941 11.30 -5.12 2.80
C GLU A 941 10.25 -6.14 3.28
N LEU A 942 9.30 -6.52 2.40
CA LEU A 942 8.23 -7.47 2.70
C LEU A 942 8.77 -8.84 3.10
N LYS A 943 9.79 -9.34 2.41
CA LYS A 943 10.41 -10.65 2.70
C LYS A 943 10.97 -10.71 4.12
N ARG A 944 11.62 -9.63 4.58
CA ARG A 944 12.12 -9.52 5.95
C ARG A 944 10.99 -9.46 6.96
N LYS A 945 9.99 -8.59 6.75
CA LYS A 945 8.85 -8.48 7.67
C LYS A 945 8.05 -9.78 7.78
N VAL A 946 7.74 -10.44 6.66
CA VAL A 946 7.04 -11.73 6.62
C VAL A 946 7.83 -12.81 7.36
N SER A 947 9.15 -12.86 7.19
CA SER A 947 10.02 -13.80 7.93
C SER A 947 9.93 -13.59 9.44
N PHE A 948 9.97 -12.34 9.91
CA PHE A 948 9.86 -12.05 11.34
C PHE A 948 8.44 -12.31 11.88
N ALA A 949 7.40 -11.90 11.16
CA ALA A 949 6.02 -12.18 11.53
C ALA A 949 5.74 -13.69 11.65
N GLN A 950 6.30 -14.50 10.74
CA GLN A 950 6.22 -15.95 10.83
C GLN A 950 6.89 -16.47 12.11
N GLN A 951 8.14 -16.07 12.37
CA GLN A 951 8.89 -16.50 13.55
C GLN A 951 8.18 -16.11 14.86
N PHE A 952 7.68 -14.88 14.96
CA PHE A 952 6.97 -14.40 16.14
C PHE A 952 5.64 -15.11 16.36
N THR A 953 4.89 -15.33 15.28
CA THR A 953 3.61 -16.07 15.33
C THR A 953 3.83 -17.51 15.80
N GLU A 954 4.87 -18.16 15.31
CA GLU A 954 5.20 -19.55 15.69
C GLU A 954 5.62 -19.64 17.16
N GLN A 955 6.45 -18.70 17.65
CA GLN A 955 6.80 -18.64 19.08
C GLN A 955 5.58 -18.34 19.96
N LEU A 956 4.70 -17.42 19.56
CA LEU A 956 3.46 -17.15 20.31
C LEU A 956 2.55 -18.37 20.38
N ASN A 957 2.43 -19.14 19.29
CA ASN A 957 1.64 -20.37 19.28
C ASN A 957 2.22 -21.42 20.26
N ILE A 958 3.55 -21.51 20.38
CA ILE A 958 4.21 -22.37 21.39
C ILE A 958 3.84 -21.90 22.80
N ILE A 959 3.91 -20.59 23.07
CA ILE A 959 3.56 -20.01 24.37
C ILE A 959 2.07 -20.22 24.70
N GLU A 960 1.17 -20.07 23.73
CA GLU A 960 -0.26 -20.37 23.89
C GLU A 960 -0.50 -21.85 24.21
N GLY A 961 0.27 -22.76 23.59
CA GLY A 961 0.29 -24.17 23.94
C GLY A 961 0.71 -24.41 25.41
N LYS A 962 1.79 -23.77 25.84
CA LYS A 962 2.28 -23.82 27.24
C LYS A 962 1.28 -23.24 28.24
N LEU A 963 0.60 -22.13 27.90
CA LEU A 963 -0.46 -21.54 28.72
C LEU A 963 -1.66 -22.48 28.86
N LYS A 964 -2.03 -23.17 27.78
CA LYS A 964 -3.09 -24.19 27.81
C LYS A 964 -2.71 -25.36 28.71
N GLU A 965 -1.47 -25.84 28.63
CA GLU A 965 -0.93 -26.87 29.54
C GLU A 965 -1.00 -26.41 31.00
N ALA A 966 -0.56 -25.18 31.29
CA ALA A 966 -0.61 -24.61 32.63
C ALA A 966 -2.06 -24.54 33.17
N GLY A 967 -3.01 -24.12 32.34
CA GLY A 967 -4.44 -24.14 32.67
C GLY A 967 -4.96 -25.54 33.01
N THR A 968 -4.54 -26.58 32.27
CA THR A 968 -4.94 -27.95 32.58
C THR A 968 -4.36 -28.44 33.92
N LEU A 969 -3.11 -28.10 34.23
CA LEU A 969 -2.47 -28.47 35.51
C LEU A 969 -3.14 -27.77 36.70
N VAL A 970 -3.57 -26.51 36.53
CA VAL A 970 -4.36 -25.78 37.54
C VAL A 970 -5.66 -26.51 37.85
N GLU A 971 -6.39 -26.96 36.82
CA GLU A 971 -7.65 -27.71 37.01
C GLU A 971 -7.40 -29.07 37.68
N VAL A 972 -6.32 -29.75 37.34
CA VAL A 972 -5.89 -30.99 38.02
C VAL A 972 -5.60 -30.73 39.51
N CYS A 973 -4.92 -29.63 39.84
CA CYS A 973 -4.65 -29.25 41.23
C CYS A 973 -5.94 -28.92 41.99
N LYS A 974 -6.82 -28.09 41.41
CA LYS A 974 -8.12 -27.71 41.97
C LYS A 974 -9.00 -28.93 42.28
N LYS A 975 -9.12 -29.86 41.33
CA LYS A 975 -9.91 -31.09 41.50
C LYS A 975 -9.43 -31.94 42.68
N ASN A 976 -8.16 -31.80 43.07
CA ASN A 976 -7.53 -32.53 44.15
C ASN A 976 -7.32 -31.70 45.43
N ASN A 977 -8.07 -30.60 45.61
CA ASN A 977 -7.97 -29.70 46.78
C ASN A 977 -6.56 -29.17 47.05
N LEU A 978 -5.73 -29.04 46.01
CA LEU A 978 -4.45 -28.34 46.05
C LEU A 978 -4.68 -27.00 45.36
N VAL A 979 -4.65 -25.88 46.08
CA VAL A 979 -5.02 -24.58 45.52
C VAL A 979 -3.77 -23.83 45.02
N PRO A 980 -3.50 -23.75 43.70
CA PRO A 980 -2.36 -23.01 43.15
C PRO A 980 -2.70 -21.52 42.99
N PHE A 981 -2.96 -20.82 44.10
CA PHE A 981 -3.45 -19.43 44.06
C PHE A 981 -2.45 -18.48 43.39
N GLU A 982 -1.16 -18.55 43.76
CA GLU A 982 -0.12 -17.69 43.18
C GLU A 982 0.08 -17.95 41.68
N GLU A 983 0.01 -19.21 41.23
CA GLU A 983 0.16 -19.54 39.81
C GLU A 983 -1.07 -19.13 39.00
N MET A 984 -2.28 -19.23 39.57
CA MET A 984 -3.51 -18.73 38.94
C MET A 984 -3.48 -17.22 38.76
N GLU A 985 -3.05 -16.47 39.79
CA GLU A 985 -2.91 -15.01 39.71
C GLU A 985 -1.88 -14.61 38.64
N ARG A 986 -0.73 -15.29 38.60
CA ARG A 986 0.30 -15.05 37.58
C ARG A 986 -0.17 -15.41 36.17
N LEU A 987 -0.91 -16.51 35.99
CA LEU A 987 -1.49 -16.91 34.70
C LEU A 987 -2.54 -15.92 34.20
N TYR A 988 -3.40 -15.41 35.09
CA TYR A 988 -4.45 -14.47 34.71
C TYR A 988 -3.90 -13.12 34.22
N ASN A 989 -2.72 -12.75 34.70
CA ASN A 989 -2.02 -11.52 34.30
C ASN A 989 -1.22 -11.66 33.00
N ILE A 990 -1.20 -12.85 32.38
CA ILE A 990 -0.51 -13.09 31.11
C ILE A 990 -1.51 -12.98 29.96
N SER A 991 -1.24 -12.08 29.01
CA SER A 991 -2.03 -11.92 27.78
C SER A 991 -1.13 -11.85 26.56
N THR A 992 -1.44 -12.66 25.54
CA THR A 992 -0.74 -12.64 24.23
C THR A 992 -1.35 -11.63 23.27
N ILE A 993 -2.53 -11.07 23.56
CA ILE A 993 -3.29 -10.18 22.66
C ILE A 993 -2.49 -8.92 22.28
N PRO A 994 -1.87 -8.17 23.22
CA PRO A 994 -1.14 -6.95 22.87
C PRO A 994 0.08 -7.22 21.97
N LEU A 995 0.68 -8.40 22.09
CA LEU A 995 1.80 -8.81 21.25
C LEU A 995 1.34 -9.22 19.85
N ARG A 996 0.17 -9.86 19.75
CA ARG A 996 -0.43 -10.21 18.46
C ARG A 996 -0.80 -8.93 17.68
N ASP A 997 -1.46 -7.97 18.32
CA ASP A 997 -1.83 -6.68 17.70
C ASP A 997 -0.59 -5.88 17.23
N ARG A 998 0.53 -5.96 17.98
CA ARG A 998 1.80 -5.35 17.56
C ARG A 998 2.42 -6.04 16.34
N ILE A 999 2.33 -7.37 16.24
CA ILE A 999 2.79 -8.13 15.05
C ILE A 999 1.97 -7.76 13.80
N GLU A 1000 0.74 -7.28 13.94
CA GLU A 1000 -0.08 -6.84 12.81
C GLU A 1000 0.44 -5.53 12.17
N SER A 1001 1.15 -4.69 12.92
CA SER A 1001 1.49 -3.31 12.49
C SER A 1001 2.95 -2.89 12.67
N PHE A 1002 3.86 -3.81 13.05
CA PHE A 1002 5.24 -3.44 13.41
C PHE A 1002 6.10 -2.89 12.26
N GLY A 1003 6.96 -1.92 12.64
CA GLY A 1003 8.10 -1.47 11.86
C GLY A 1003 9.31 -2.40 12.01
N LEU A 1004 10.25 -2.39 11.05
CA LEU A 1004 11.47 -3.23 11.11
C LEU A 1004 12.39 -2.87 12.30
N ASP A 1005 12.27 -1.65 12.81
CA ASP A 1005 12.93 -1.12 14.00
C ASP A 1005 12.38 -1.68 15.32
N GLU A 1006 11.15 -2.18 15.33
CA GLU A 1006 10.52 -2.76 16.53
C GLU A 1006 10.79 -4.27 16.70
N VAL A 1007 11.48 -4.90 15.75
CA VAL A 1007 11.72 -6.37 15.72
C VAL A 1007 12.40 -6.87 16.99
N ASP A 1008 13.43 -6.18 17.47
CA ASP A 1008 14.16 -6.61 18.67
C ASP A 1008 13.34 -6.37 19.95
N SER A 1009 12.51 -5.33 20.00
CA SER A 1009 11.58 -5.11 21.11
C SER A 1009 10.54 -6.24 21.18
N ILE A 1010 9.91 -6.59 20.06
CA ILE A 1010 8.92 -7.66 20.01
C ILE A 1010 9.55 -9.01 20.37
N ARG A 1011 10.76 -9.29 19.88
CA ARG A 1011 11.51 -10.50 20.25
C ARG A 1011 11.75 -10.58 21.76
N ASN A 1012 12.20 -9.49 22.37
CA ASN A 1012 12.47 -9.44 23.81
C ASN A 1012 11.19 -9.63 24.63
N ASP A 1013 10.07 -9.04 24.19
CA ASP A 1013 8.79 -9.20 24.87
C ASP A 1013 8.26 -10.63 24.79
N ILE A 1014 8.41 -11.31 23.64
CA ILE A 1014 8.06 -12.73 23.48
C ILE A 1014 8.92 -13.61 24.40
N VAL A 1015 10.24 -13.38 24.43
CA VAL A 1015 11.15 -14.14 25.31
C VAL A 1015 10.83 -13.90 26.80
N ALA A 1016 10.51 -12.66 27.18
CA ALA A 1016 10.10 -12.34 28.54
C ALA A 1016 8.77 -13.02 28.90
N LEU A 1017 7.83 -13.10 27.97
CA LEU A 1017 6.56 -13.78 28.14
C LEU A 1017 6.77 -15.30 28.30
N GLU A 1018 7.58 -15.90 27.44
CA GLU A 1018 7.91 -17.32 27.51
C GLU A 1018 8.54 -17.68 28.85
N THR A 1019 9.52 -16.89 29.30
CA THR A 1019 10.20 -17.09 30.60
C THR A 1019 9.21 -17.05 31.77
N LYS A 1020 8.23 -16.13 31.73
CA LYS A 1020 7.18 -16.07 32.75
C LYS A 1020 6.31 -17.33 32.74
N VAL A 1021 5.87 -17.77 31.57
CA VAL A 1021 5.02 -18.97 31.43
C VAL A 1021 5.76 -20.23 31.88
N ASP A 1022 7.03 -20.39 31.50
CA ASP A 1022 7.86 -21.54 31.89
C ASP A 1022 8.06 -21.62 33.40
N SER A 1023 8.26 -20.47 34.08
CA SER A 1023 8.39 -20.44 35.54
C SER A 1023 7.10 -20.90 36.26
N ILE A 1024 5.94 -20.60 35.69
CA ILE A 1024 4.64 -21.01 36.25
C ILE A 1024 4.42 -22.50 36.02
N LEU A 1025 4.68 -22.98 34.80
CA LEU A 1025 4.59 -24.40 34.46
C LEU A 1025 5.47 -25.26 35.36
N LEU A 1026 6.71 -24.83 35.61
CA LEU A 1026 7.63 -25.56 36.49
C LEU A 1026 7.09 -25.69 37.92
N THR A 1027 6.44 -24.64 38.43
CA THR A 1027 5.85 -24.65 39.78
C THR A 1027 4.59 -25.54 39.83
N LEU A 1028 3.75 -25.49 38.79
CA LEU A 1028 2.56 -26.34 38.67
C LEU A 1028 2.91 -27.83 38.50
N HIS A 1029 3.95 -28.15 37.73
CA HIS A 1029 4.44 -29.52 37.59
C HIS A 1029 4.93 -30.08 38.93
N ARG A 1030 5.70 -29.30 39.70
CA ARG A 1030 6.13 -29.69 41.05
C ARG A 1030 4.95 -29.94 42.00
N LYS A 1031 3.88 -29.15 41.88
CA LYS A 1031 2.62 -29.34 42.65
C LYS A 1031 1.83 -30.57 42.17
N SER A 1032 1.85 -30.87 40.88
CA SER A 1032 1.24 -32.07 40.31
C SER A 1032 1.95 -33.36 40.78
N GLU A 1033 3.28 -33.34 40.88
CA GLU A 1033 4.06 -34.47 41.40
C GLU A 1033 3.65 -34.85 42.84
N VAL A 1034 3.34 -33.86 43.68
CA VAL A 1034 2.85 -34.07 45.06
C VAL A 1034 1.54 -34.87 45.09
N LEU A 1035 0.66 -34.68 44.09
CA LEU A 1035 -0.58 -35.43 43.99
C LEU A 1035 -0.34 -36.92 43.72
N SER A 1036 0.70 -37.25 42.96
CA SER A 1036 1.08 -38.64 42.71
C SER A 1036 1.64 -39.35 43.95
N ALA A 1037 2.26 -38.59 44.87
CA ALA A 1037 2.81 -39.10 46.13
C ALA A 1037 1.75 -39.31 47.23
N TRP A 1038 0.56 -38.71 47.09
CA TRP A 1038 -0.51 -38.68 48.11
C TRP A 1038 -0.91 -40.06 48.63
N LEU A 1039 -1.11 -41.05 47.75
CA LEU A 1039 -1.53 -42.40 48.13
C LEU A 1039 -0.52 -43.08 49.08
N GLY A 1040 0.78 -42.86 48.85
CA GLY A 1040 1.84 -43.35 49.73
C GLY A 1040 1.84 -42.65 51.09
N TRP A 1041 1.57 -41.35 51.12
CA TRP A 1041 1.50 -40.59 52.36
C TRP A 1041 0.26 -40.90 53.20
N LYS A 1042 -0.91 -41.06 52.56
CA LYS A 1042 -2.16 -41.45 53.23
C LYS A 1042 -2.01 -42.80 53.95
N SER A 1043 -1.50 -43.81 53.23
CA SER A 1043 -1.28 -45.15 53.81
C SER A 1043 -0.24 -45.13 54.95
N PHE A 1044 0.78 -44.28 54.85
CA PHE A 1044 1.75 -44.07 55.93
C PHE A 1044 1.10 -43.48 57.20
N ILE A 1045 0.24 -42.46 57.06
CA ILE A 1045 -0.46 -41.83 58.19
C ILE A 1045 -1.46 -42.80 58.84
N GLU A 1046 -2.23 -43.56 58.05
CA GLU A 1046 -3.11 -44.62 58.57
C GLU A 1046 -2.33 -45.67 59.36
N GLY A 1047 -1.16 -46.06 58.87
CA GLY A 1047 -0.27 -46.98 59.57
C GLY A 1047 0.23 -46.47 60.92
N LEU A 1048 0.42 -45.15 61.05
CA LEU A 1048 0.78 -44.50 62.32
C LEU A 1048 -0.43 -44.44 63.27
N LEU A 1049 -1.60 -44.01 62.81
CA LEU A 1049 -2.81 -43.88 63.63
C LEU A 1049 -3.34 -45.23 64.16
N ARG A 1050 -3.05 -46.34 63.46
CA ARG A 1050 -3.36 -47.69 63.98
C ARG A 1050 -2.51 -48.09 65.20
N ARG A 1051 -1.37 -47.41 65.42
CA ARG A 1051 -0.43 -47.75 66.52
C ARG A 1051 -0.51 -46.77 67.68
N GLN A 1052 -1.03 -45.56 67.44
CA GLN A 1052 -1.06 -44.48 68.42
C GLN A 1052 -2.24 -43.53 68.12
N ASP A 1053 -2.89 -43.06 69.19
CA ASP A 1053 -4.09 -42.22 69.10
C ASP A 1053 -3.80 -40.77 68.65
N ARG A 1054 -2.52 -40.42 68.49
CA ARG A 1054 -2.03 -39.09 68.09
C ARG A 1054 -0.89 -39.19 67.09
N VAL A 1055 -0.91 -38.34 66.06
CA VAL A 1055 0.17 -38.20 65.07
C VAL A 1055 0.55 -36.72 64.94
N ASP A 1056 1.72 -36.37 65.48
CA ASP A 1056 2.29 -35.03 65.37
C ASP A 1056 3.00 -34.81 64.02
N PRO A 1057 3.06 -33.57 63.50
CA PRO A 1057 3.75 -33.24 62.24
C PRO A 1057 5.21 -33.68 62.18
N SER A 1058 5.90 -33.75 63.33
CA SER A 1058 7.30 -34.21 63.40
C SER A 1058 7.47 -35.70 63.09
N MET A 1059 6.40 -36.49 63.26
CA MET A 1059 6.39 -37.93 62.97
C MET A 1059 6.20 -38.23 61.47
N LEU A 1060 5.82 -37.23 60.68
CA LEU A 1060 5.64 -37.31 59.22
C LEU A 1060 6.98 -37.15 58.47
N SER A 1061 7.98 -37.94 58.85
CA SER A 1061 9.36 -37.83 58.33
C SER A 1061 9.47 -38.12 56.83
N ASN A 1062 8.60 -38.96 56.28
CA ASN A 1062 8.54 -39.29 54.84
C ASN A 1062 7.85 -38.21 53.98
N ILE A 1063 7.40 -37.12 54.60
CA ILE A 1063 6.69 -36.02 53.95
C ILE A 1063 7.55 -34.77 54.11
N PRO A 1064 7.88 -34.07 53.00
CA PRO A 1064 8.64 -32.82 53.07
C PRO A 1064 7.96 -31.80 54.00
N PRO A 1065 8.72 -31.08 54.85
CA PRO A 1065 8.17 -30.17 55.85
C PRO A 1065 7.11 -29.18 55.33
N GLU A 1066 7.34 -28.65 54.13
CA GLU A 1066 6.47 -27.70 53.45
C GLU A 1066 5.08 -28.25 53.09
N TRP A 1067 4.94 -29.57 52.92
CA TRP A 1067 3.68 -30.22 52.53
C TRP A 1067 2.92 -30.83 53.71
N ARG A 1068 3.55 -30.97 54.87
CA ARG A 1068 2.93 -31.60 56.05
C ARG A 1068 1.61 -30.96 56.48
N PRO A 1069 1.44 -29.62 56.52
CA PRO A 1069 0.18 -29.02 56.91
C PRO A 1069 -0.97 -29.41 55.97
N TRP A 1070 -0.73 -29.31 54.65
CA TRP A 1070 -1.72 -29.69 53.64
C TRP A 1070 -2.04 -31.19 53.68
N VAL A 1071 -1.04 -32.05 53.84
CA VAL A 1071 -1.23 -33.51 53.96
C VAL A 1071 -2.09 -33.84 55.17
N VAL A 1072 -1.82 -33.21 56.32
CA VAL A 1072 -2.57 -33.43 57.56
C VAL A 1072 -4.03 -33.04 57.38
N GLU A 1073 -4.28 -31.84 56.85
CA GLU A 1073 -5.63 -31.32 56.61
C GLU A 1073 -6.40 -32.19 55.60
N ARG A 1074 -5.75 -32.53 54.48
CA ARG A 1074 -6.33 -33.41 53.46
C ARG A 1074 -6.62 -34.81 54.01
N PHE A 1075 -5.73 -35.35 54.85
CA PHE A 1075 -5.91 -36.67 55.46
C PHE A 1075 -7.17 -36.70 56.31
N VAL A 1076 -7.35 -35.71 57.19
CA VAL A 1076 -8.54 -35.60 58.06
C VAL A 1076 -9.81 -35.44 57.23
N SER A 1077 -9.75 -34.74 56.10
CA SER A 1077 -10.91 -34.58 55.21
C SER A 1077 -11.28 -35.83 54.40
N GLU A 1078 -10.33 -36.73 54.13
CA GLU A 1078 -10.51 -37.90 53.23
C GLU A 1078 -10.45 -39.25 53.94
N THR A 1079 -10.23 -39.30 55.25
CA THR A 1079 -10.12 -40.54 56.02
C THR A 1079 -11.47 -40.93 56.61
N ASP A 1080 -11.79 -42.23 56.58
CA ASP A 1080 -12.98 -42.79 57.24
C ASP A 1080 -12.74 -43.05 58.74
N LEU A 1081 -11.52 -42.76 59.23
CA LEU A 1081 -11.19 -42.89 60.65
C LEU A 1081 -11.79 -41.71 61.43
N PRO A 1082 -12.33 -41.94 62.65
CA PRO A 1082 -12.90 -40.87 63.47
C PRO A 1082 -11.78 -40.03 64.09
N VAL A 1083 -11.18 -39.14 63.29
CA VAL A 1083 -10.08 -38.27 63.70
C VAL A 1083 -10.48 -36.79 63.65
N ALA A 1084 -9.83 -35.97 64.46
CA ALA A 1084 -9.92 -34.53 64.43
C ALA A 1084 -8.54 -33.88 64.51
N LEU A 1085 -8.50 -32.59 64.15
CA LEU A 1085 -7.31 -31.76 64.24
C LEU A 1085 -7.30 -30.99 65.55
N GLU A 1086 -6.29 -31.27 66.38
CA GLU A 1086 -5.92 -30.40 67.50
C GLU A 1086 -4.65 -29.63 67.11
N GLY A 1087 -4.82 -28.40 66.61
CA GLY A 1087 -3.72 -27.67 65.99
C GLY A 1087 -3.28 -28.36 64.68
N ASN A 1088 -2.00 -28.71 64.57
CA ASN A 1088 -1.46 -29.47 63.43
C ASN A 1088 -1.34 -30.99 63.70
N THR A 1089 -1.86 -31.47 64.82
CA THR A 1089 -1.74 -32.88 65.24
C THR A 1089 -3.05 -33.62 64.97
N ILE A 1090 -2.97 -34.80 64.37
CA ILE A 1090 -4.14 -35.65 64.10
C ILE A 1090 -4.42 -36.49 65.35
N VAL A 1091 -5.65 -36.44 65.88
CA VAL A 1091 -6.06 -37.12 67.11
C VAL A 1091 -7.31 -37.99 66.85
N MET A 1092 -7.34 -39.22 67.36
CA MET A 1092 -8.53 -40.09 67.30
C MET A 1092 -9.60 -39.62 68.31
N LEU A 1093 -10.82 -39.38 67.83
CA LEU A 1093 -11.97 -38.96 68.65
C LEU A 1093 -12.63 -40.17 69.35
N LYS A 1094 -12.87 -40.04 70.66
CA LYS A 1094 -13.73 -40.97 71.42
C LYS A 1094 -15.18 -40.48 71.35
N SER A 1095 -16.10 -41.35 70.93
CA SER A 1095 -17.50 -41.01 70.61
C SER A 1095 -18.25 -40.29 71.75
N ILE A 1096 -18.84 -39.13 71.46
CA ILE A 1096 -19.81 -38.42 72.31
C ILE A 1096 -21.11 -38.25 71.50
N LYS A 1097 -22.27 -38.48 72.14
CA LYS A 1097 -23.63 -38.44 71.55
C LYS A 1097 -23.96 -37.07 70.92
N GLU A 1098 -24.51 -37.12 69.70
CA GLU A 1098 -24.93 -35.98 68.88
C GLU A 1098 -26.07 -35.15 69.49
N VAL A 1099 -25.94 -33.81 69.48
CA VAL A 1099 -27.01 -32.81 69.72
C VAL A 1099 -27.71 -32.55 68.40
N SER A 1100 -29.05 -32.51 68.38
CA SER A 1100 -29.84 -32.46 67.14
C SER A 1100 -30.62 -31.14 66.98
N LYS A 1101 -31.01 -30.81 65.73
CA LYS A 1101 -31.89 -29.67 65.39
C LYS A 1101 -33.19 -29.61 66.23
N ALA A 1102 -33.67 -30.77 66.72
CA ALA A 1102 -34.85 -30.85 67.58
C ALA A 1102 -34.68 -30.12 68.91
N ASP A 1103 -33.45 -30.00 69.43
CA ASP A 1103 -33.17 -29.33 70.71
C ASP A 1103 -33.38 -27.81 70.59
N LEU A 1104 -33.03 -27.22 69.45
CA LEU A 1104 -33.27 -25.80 69.16
C LEU A 1104 -34.74 -25.50 68.85
N GLU A 1105 -35.45 -26.43 68.20
CA GLU A 1105 -36.90 -26.34 68.00
C GLU A 1105 -37.67 -26.39 69.33
N HIS A 1106 -37.23 -27.21 70.29
CA HIS A 1106 -37.81 -27.26 71.63
C HIS A 1106 -37.68 -25.93 72.37
N ILE A 1107 -36.56 -25.21 72.23
CA ILE A 1107 -36.38 -23.89 72.84
C ILE A 1107 -37.37 -22.87 72.26
N LEU A 1108 -37.62 -22.93 70.94
CA LEU A 1108 -38.63 -22.08 70.29
C LEU A 1108 -40.05 -22.44 70.76
N ASP A 1109 -40.36 -23.72 70.94
CA ASP A 1109 -41.65 -24.16 71.48
C ASP A 1109 -41.88 -23.67 72.90
N GLU A 1110 -40.87 -23.78 73.76
CA GLU A 1110 -40.96 -23.29 75.14
C GLU A 1110 -41.22 -21.77 75.17
N MET A 1111 -40.57 -21.02 74.29
CA MET A 1111 -40.78 -19.58 74.15
C MET A 1111 -42.21 -19.24 73.67
N ILE A 1112 -42.73 -19.96 72.67
CA ILE A 1112 -44.08 -19.76 72.11
C ILE A 1112 -45.17 -20.23 73.09
N SER A 1113 -44.90 -21.24 73.93
CA SER A 1113 -45.85 -21.80 74.90
C SER A 1113 -46.33 -20.78 75.94
N THR A 1114 -45.63 -19.66 76.10
CA THR A 1114 -46.03 -18.53 76.97
C THR A 1114 -47.33 -17.85 76.54
N GLN A 1115 -47.89 -18.18 75.37
CA GLN A 1115 -49.09 -17.61 74.77
C GLN A 1115 -49.05 -16.10 74.49
N ARG A 1116 -47.92 -15.43 74.76
CA ARG A 1116 -47.67 -13.99 74.48
C ARG A 1116 -46.82 -13.79 73.22
N ILE A 1117 -46.02 -14.79 72.87
CA ILE A 1117 -45.19 -14.87 71.67
C ILE A 1117 -45.90 -15.77 70.66
N ILE A 1118 -46.10 -15.29 69.43
CA ILE A 1118 -46.83 -16.01 68.37
C ILE A 1118 -45.90 -16.69 67.36
N GLY A 1119 -44.61 -16.39 67.41
CA GLY A 1119 -43.61 -17.07 66.61
C GLY A 1119 -42.20 -16.61 66.95
N GLY A 1120 -41.22 -17.38 66.52
CA GLY A 1120 -39.83 -17.06 66.74
C GLY A 1120 -38.89 -17.73 65.75
N ILE A 1121 -37.69 -17.18 65.64
CA ILE A 1121 -36.66 -17.67 64.73
C ILE A 1121 -35.28 -17.50 65.37
N ILE A 1122 -34.46 -18.54 65.25
CA ILE A 1122 -33.04 -18.56 65.60
C ILE A 1122 -32.27 -18.51 64.27
N LEU A 1123 -31.36 -17.56 64.15
CA LEU A 1123 -30.60 -17.30 62.95
C LEU A 1123 -29.13 -17.02 63.27
N ARG A 1124 -28.26 -17.11 62.27
CA ARG A 1124 -26.87 -16.67 62.36
C ARG A 1124 -26.75 -15.17 62.10
N LYS A 1125 -25.67 -14.56 62.55
CA LYS A 1125 -25.36 -13.13 62.30
C LYS A 1125 -25.21 -12.77 60.81
N ASP A 1126 -25.00 -13.76 59.94
CA ASP A 1126 -24.95 -13.61 58.48
C ASP A 1126 -26.32 -13.72 57.80
N GLY A 1127 -27.39 -13.99 58.57
CA GLY A 1127 -28.77 -14.04 58.06
C GLY A 1127 -29.26 -15.43 57.68
N LEU A 1128 -28.50 -16.50 57.94
CA LEU A 1128 -28.94 -17.88 57.71
C LEU A 1128 -29.83 -18.40 58.86
N VAL A 1129 -30.92 -19.09 58.51
CA VAL A 1129 -31.86 -19.69 59.48
C VAL A 1129 -31.23 -20.92 60.13
N ILE A 1130 -31.25 -20.99 61.46
CA ILE A 1130 -30.88 -22.20 62.22
C ILE A 1130 -32.13 -23.01 62.55
N SER A 1131 -33.16 -22.35 63.09
CA SER A 1131 -34.45 -22.96 63.41
C SER A 1131 -35.55 -21.90 63.43
N SER A 1132 -36.79 -22.24 63.04
CA SER A 1132 -37.89 -21.28 62.95
C SER A 1132 -39.25 -21.90 63.24
N LYS A 1133 -40.08 -21.16 63.98
CA LYS A 1133 -41.52 -21.40 64.15
C LYS A 1133 -42.28 -20.09 63.98
N LEU A 1134 -42.50 -19.71 62.73
CA LEU A 1134 -43.23 -18.50 62.36
C LEU A 1134 -44.72 -18.82 62.11
N PRO A 1135 -45.63 -17.86 62.33
CA PRO A 1135 -47.04 -18.02 61.95
C PRO A 1135 -47.19 -18.23 60.43
N MET A 1136 -48.26 -18.92 60.00
CA MET A 1136 -48.46 -19.33 58.60
C MET A 1136 -48.29 -18.16 57.61
N GLY A 1137 -47.41 -18.34 56.62
CA GLY A 1137 -47.15 -17.38 55.54
C GLY A 1137 -45.86 -16.55 55.67
N GLY A 1138 -45.11 -16.67 56.77
CA GLY A 1138 -43.81 -16.01 56.92
C GLY A 1138 -42.66 -16.80 56.29
N ASP A 1139 -41.91 -16.16 55.39
CA ASP A 1139 -40.66 -16.71 54.84
C ASP A 1139 -39.51 -16.54 55.86
N ALA A 1140 -39.06 -17.66 56.43
CA ALA A 1140 -38.01 -17.68 57.45
C ALA A 1140 -36.67 -17.11 56.95
N GLU A 1141 -36.32 -17.31 55.68
CA GLU A 1141 -35.06 -16.80 55.11
C GLU A 1141 -35.10 -15.28 54.98
N SER A 1142 -36.20 -14.74 54.46
CA SER A 1142 -36.40 -13.28 54.37
C SER A 1142 -36.41 -12.61 55.74
N VAL A 1143 -37.07 -13.21 56.74
CA VAL A 1143 -37.10 -12.69 58.10
C VAL A 1143 -35.72 -12.74 58.76
N ALA A 1144 -34.96 -13.83 58.55
CA ALA A 1144 -33.60 -13.95 59.09
C ALA A 1144 -32.63 -12.93 58.47
N ALA A 1145 -32.67 -12.74 57.15
CA ALA A 1145 -31.86 -11.74 56.48
C ALA A 1145 -32.15 -10.32 57.00
N ALA A 1146 -33.45 -9.97 57.14
CA ALA A 1146 -33.87 -8.67 57.67
C ALA A 1146 -33.44 -8.46 59.13
N ALA A 1147 -33.58 -9.49 59.97
CA ALA A 1147 -33.16 -9.46 61.38
C ALA A 1147 -31.64 -9.29 61.51
N ALA A 1148 -30.84 -10.05 60.77
CA ALA A 1148 -29.38 -9.93 60.78
C ALA A 1148 -28.92 -8.52 60.37
N MET A 1149 -29.47 -7.98 59.27
CA MET A 1149 -29.16 -6.62 58.84
C MET A 1149 -29.53 -5.57 59.91
N ALA A 1150 -30.68 -5.72 60.56
CA ALA A 1150 -31.11 -4.77 61.57
C ALA A 1150 -30.22 -4.80 62.83
N MET A 1151 -29.76 -5.97 63.25
CA MET A 1151 -28.78 -6.08 64.35
C MET A 1151 -27.45 -5.43 63.95
N GLN A 1152 -26.92 -5.71 62.77
CA GLN A 1152 -25.66 -5.11 62.29
C GLN A 1152 -25.74 -3.58 62.23
N LYS A 1153 -26.87 -3.02 61.76
CA LYS A 1153 -27.08 -1.57 61.74
C LYS A 1153 -27.20 -0.98 63.14
N ALA A 1154 -27.88 -1.65 64.06
CA ALA A 1154 -27.97 -1.23 65.45
C ALA A 1154 -26.59 -1.24 66.13
N GLU A 1155 -25.78 -2.28 65.90
CA GLU A 1155 -24.42 -2.40 66.41
C GLU A 1155 -23.49 -1.32 65.84
N GLY A 1156 -23.58 -1.07 64.53
CA GLY A 1156 -22.85 0.01 63.88
C GLY A 1156 -23.22 1.39 64.43
N ALA A 1157 -24.52 1.65 64.65
CA ALA A 1157 -24.99 2.89 65.24
C ALA A 1157 -24.55 3.05 66.71
N SER A 1158 -24.62 1.98 67.51
CA SER A 1158 -24.16 1.99 68.90
C SER A 1158 -22.64 2.22 69.00
N THR A 1159 -21.87 1.60 68.09
CA THR A 1159 -20.41 1.78 67.99
C THR A 1159 -20.06 3.21 67.59
N ALA A 1160 -20.72 3.77 66.57
CA ALA A 1160 -20.51 5.15 66.14
C ALA A 1160 -20.84 6.17 67.25
N LEU A 1161 -21.77 5.84 68.15
CA LEU A 1161 -22.15 6.67 69.30
C LEU A 1161 -21.38 6.33 70.59
N ASN A 1162 -20.42 5.39 70.55
CA ASN A 1162 -19.68 4.87 71.70
C ASN A 1162 -20.58 4.41 72.86
N LYS A 1163 -21.67 3.70 72.55
CA LYS A 1163 -22.66 3.20 73.54
C LYS A 1163 -22.54 1.71 73.86
N GLY A 1164 -21.52 1.03 73.33
CA GLY A 1164 -21.24 -0.37 73.64
C GLY A 1164 -22.14 -1.36 72.89
N ASP A 1165 -22.25 -2.58 73.40
CA ASP A 1165 -23.00 -3.65 72.75
C ASP A 1165 -24.52 -3.43 72.76
N VAL A 1166 -25.18 -3.86 71.67
CA VAL A 1166 -26.64 -3.81 71.56
C VAL A 1166 -27.25 -4.98 72.32
N ASN A 1167 -28.00 -4.68 73.37
CA ASN A 1167 -28.69 -5.71 74.17
C ASN A 1167 -29.88 -6.34 73.42
N TYR A 1168 -30.72 -5.52 72.79
CA TYR A 1168 -31.85 -5.96 71.99
C TYR A 1168 -32.33 -4.84 71.05
N VAL A 1169 -33.02 -5.22 69.97
CA VAL A 1169 -33.71 -4.31 69.05
C VAL A 1169 -35.20 -4.56 69.14
N VAL A 1170 -36.00 -3.51 69.24
CA VAL A 1170 -37.48 -3.59 69.26
C VAL A 1170 -38.03 -2.95 68.01
N PHE A 1171 -38.82 -3.73 67.26
CA PHE A 1171 -39.62 -3.23 66.15
C PHE A 1171 -41.05 -3.03 66.64
N ASN A 1172 -41.53 -1.78 66.62
CA ASN A 1172 -42.89 -1.45 67.01
C ASN A 1172 -43.72 -1.19 65.75
N ALA A 1173 -44.51 -2.17 65.32
CA ALA A 1173 -45.35 -2.08 64.14
C ALA A 1173 -46.84 -2.01 64.52
N GLN A 1174 -47.68 -1.53 63.58
CA GLN A 1174 -49.12 -1.37 63.81
C GLN A 1174 -49.83 -2.69 64.19
N GLN A 1175 -49.30 -3.84 63.75
CA GLN A 1175 -49.91 -5.16 63.95
C GLN A 1175 -49.14 -6.04 64.94
N GLY A 1176 -48.31 -5.44 65.80
CA GLY A 1176 -47.57 -6.15 66.85
C GLY A 1176 -46.13 -5.67 66.99
N ARG A 1177 -45.43 -6.24 67.97
CA ARG A 1177 -44.02 -5.93 68.24
C ARG A 1177 -43.14 -7.11 67.90
N GLN A 1178 -41.90 -6.85 67.50
CA GLN A 1178 -40.87 -7.87 67.41
C GLN A 1178 -39.68 -7.48 68.27
N VAL A 1179 -39.02 -8.48 68.86
CA VAL A 1179 -37.81 -8.29 69.66
C VAL A 1179 -36.72 -9.20 69.13
N LEU A 1180 -35.57 -8.62 68.84
CA LEU A 1180 -34.36 -9.30 68.36
C LEU A 1180 -33.26 -9.16 69.41
N THR A 1181 -32.58 -10.25 69.77
CA THR A 1181 -31.44 -10.22 70.70
C THR A 1181 -30.36 -11.21 70.26
N ARG A 1182 -29.15 -11.04 70.81
CA ARG A 1182 -28.04 -11.99 70.60
C ARG A 1182 -28.28 -13.26 71.40
N ALA A 1183 -27.92 -14.40 70.81
CA ALA A 1183 -28.05 -15.72 71.39
C ALA A 1183 -26.72 -16.51 71.25
N GLY A 1184 -25.61 -15.88 71.64
CA GLY A 1184 -24.24 -16.37 71.43
C GLY A 1184 -23.41 -15.43 70.55
N GLU A 1185 -22.18 -15.82 70.22
CA GLU A 1185 -21.30 -14.98 69.39
C GLU A 1185 -21.75 -14.90 67.94
N GLN A 1186 -22.29 -16.01 67.40
CA GLN A 1186 -22.61 -16.15 65.97
C GLN A 1186 -24.11 -16.24 65.67
N SER A 1187 -24.96 -16.17 66.70
CA SER A 1187 -26.40 -16.42 66.62
C SER A 1187 -27.25 -15.30 67.22
N LEU A 1188 -28.44 -15.12 66.66
CA LEU A 1188 -29.47 -14.19 67.08
C LEU A 1188 -30.80 -14.94 67.24
N ILE A 1189 -31.67 -14.43 68.09
CA ILE A 1189 -33.04 -14.92 68.25
C ILE A 1189 -34.02 -13.76 68.14
N LEU A 1190 -35.07 -13.94 67.33
CA LEU A 1190 -36.16 -13.00 67.12
C LEU A 1190 -37.47 -13.62 67.61
N ALA A 1191 -38.27 -12.86 68.35
CA ALA A 1191 -39.65 -13.21 68.71
C ALA A 1191 -40.66 -12.21 68.13
N ILE A 1192 -41.79 -12.75 67.71
CA ILE A 1192 -42.97 -12.00 67.27
C ILE A 1192 -43.99 -12.01 68.41
N ILE A 1193 -44.41 -10.83 68.84
CA ILE A 1193 -45.22 -10.60 70.03
C ILE A 1193 -46.64 -10.22 69.63
N LYS A 1194 -47.64 -10.70 70.38
CA LYS A 1194 -49.02 -10.24 70.22
C LYS A 1194 -49.14 -8.72 70.47
N PRO A 1195 -50.13 -8.05 69.85
CA PRO A 1195 -50.46 -6.67 70.19
C PRO A 1195 -50.71 -6.48 71.70
N ASP A 1196 -50.32 -5.33 72.24
CA ASP A 1196 -50.59 -4.89 73.63
C ASP A 1196 -49.98 -5.72 74.78
N GLU A 1197 -49.01 -6.59 74.51
CA GLU A 1197 -48.28 -7.36 75.54
C GLU A 1197 -47.20 -6.56 76.29
N ASP A 1198 -46.94 -6.96 77.53
CA ASP A 1198 -45.86 -6.39 78.37
C ASP A 1198 -44.47 -6.79 77.84
N LEU A 1199 -43.76 -5.80 77.29
CA LEU A 1199 -42.42 -5.95 76.73
C LEU A 1199 -41.39 -6.42 77.78
N GLY A 1200 -41.56 -6.05 79.06
CA GLY A 1200 -40.62 -6.44 80.12
C GLY A 1200 -40.62 -7.95 80.34
N PHE A 1201 -41.80 -8.57 80.34
CA PHE A 1201 -41.94 -10.02 80.43
C PHE A 1201 -41.35 -10.74 79.20
N VAL A 1202 -41.58 -10.19 78.00
CA VAL A 1202 -41.05 -10.78 76.76
C VAL A 1202 -39.54 -10.73 76.72
N LEU A 1203 -38.92 -9.62 77.13
CA LEU A 1203 -37.46 -9.49 77.19
C LEU A 1203 -36.83 -10.50 78.15
N LEU A 1204 -37.45 -10.77 79.30
CA LEU A 1204 -36.98 -11.79 80.24
C LEU A 1204 -37.06 -13.20 79.63
N THR A 1205 -38.15 -13.51 78.94
CA THR A 1205 -38.36 -14.79 78.26
C THR A 1205 -37.35 -14.99 77.14
N MET A 1206 -37.14 -13.95 76.33
CA MET A 1206 -36.16 -13.90 75.25
C MET A 1206 -34.74 -14.09 75.75
N LYS A 1207 -34.37 -13.46 76.87
CA LYS A 1207 -33.05 -13.64 77.49
C LYS A 1207 -32.80 -15.10 77.89
N LYS A 1208 -33.76 -15.75 78.53
CA LYS A 1208 -33.65 -17.18 78.89
C LYS A 1208 -33.53 -18.08 77.67
N ALA A 1209 -34.32 -17.80 76.62
CA ALA A 1209 -34.23 -18.55 75.37
C ALA A 1209 -32.88 -18.34 74.69
N ALA A 1210 -32.38 -17.11 74.63
CA ALA A 1210 -31.08 -16.76 74.08
C ALA A 1210 -29.91 -17.44 74.81
N ASP A 1211 -29.94 -17.49 76.15
CA ASP A 1211 -28.94 -18.21 76.95
C ASP A 1211 -28.96 -19.72 76.66
N LYS A 1212 -30.16 -20.33 76.58
CA LYS A 1212 -30.30 -21.75 76.20
C LYS A 1212 -29.78 -22.04 74.80
N VAL A 1213 -30.07 -21.15 73.85
CA VAL A 1213 -29.58 -21.25 72.46
C VAL A 1213 -28.06 -21.15 72.43
N ARG A 1214 -27.46 -20.17 73.12
CA ARG A 1214 -26.00 -20.05 73.27
C ARG A 1214 -25.41 -21.35 73.81
N ASP A 1215 -25.91 -21.84 74.95
CA ASP A 1215 -25.37 -23.03 75.61
C ASP A 1215 -25.55 -24.32 74.79
N THR A 1216 -26.48 -24.32 73.81
CA THR A 1216 -26.71 -25.45 72.89
C THR A 1216 -25.82 -25.34 71.65
N ILE A 1217 -25.65 -24.13 71.11
CA ILE A 1217 -24.81 -23.86 69.93
C ILE A 1217 -23.33 -23.91 70.28
N ASP A 1218 -22.90 -23.40 71.43
CA ASP A 1218 -21.49 -23.42 71.85
C ASP A 1218 -20.97 -24.85 72.18
N LYS A 1219 -21.86 -25.84 72.22
CA LYS A 1219 -21.52 -27.27 72.36
C LYS A 1219 -21.38 -28.01 71.02
N LEU A 1220 -21.81 -27.37 69.92
CA LEU A 1220 -21.59 -27.82 68.54
C LEU A 1220 -20.26 -27.24 68.04
#